data_AF-A0A7C6I295-F1
#
_entry.id   AF-A0A7C6I295-F1
#
_cell.length_a   1.000
_cell.length_b   1.000
_cell.length_c   1.000
_cell.angle_alpha   90.00
_cell.angle_beta   90.00
_cell.angle_gamma   90.00
#
_symmetry.space_group_name_H-M   'P 1'
#
loop_
_entity.id
_entity.type
_entity.pdbx_description
1 polymer ?
#
loop_
_entity_poly.entity_id
_entity_poly.type
_entity_poly.pdbx_seq_one_letter_code
_entity_poly.pdbx_strand_id
1 'polypeptide(L)'
;MKKFLNLLLVGALFLGLGSLTSCEPDVEADIKKALDTLSVPSGVVEDFELPVAQGEIEFEWESNNDALKVGSVVDGKVTIVVTRPLDDDTYELTAYATLDGVTVSKEFNVLVYGTNRPVIDFTDEEMTNVLRDIDLPSRTHTDLDLAAIERKIPVGVELTWSSSNEEVIDTDGKVTRPTDLGTGVKLTATIVADPEDGEPIQKIRDFYVYVYGTEIDVNGVYNAAFGEVETLNPLMSTQASDSDVYGYLVDYLYHQDYNWKKAIDAGHAAYPGDFSNVRDRNAPVDPTDGKIEMPFLARIYTLGMAASFPYSVKFQTNFDLGFGELDEEASKGNQDTEWIIELRKDLQFADGTPITADTYEFSFRQYLDGKQLNKRANYLYNSDYIPLKNAEGFFKQGTPIDPDDPEKGVWPEVDWSEVGYTKIDDYKFKLTLTGPKSQWHVMTYLGIINLVHPENFNNGFNEERTITSYGTVTNIPVSYGPYVLENWEEDVKFTFKRNEKYYKKHEYTIGTINGPVITSQSDIINEFKAGKLDIAGVGGQFWKEFMDHPNLYVSPSNSFYRFAISLDRSEGTSGKTTSPILLQNKFRRALYLATDRLDYTNEVQPPSEPALGLLSNIHQVSEWATGAYEKSAVVLNQLEELGLYPQSGGYNIDEARRLFAEAYAAAVANSDYSPGQKVTIEFSFYDVETNRRMANWVKAQYEKVFNKTTKYEGVDVEFEVILDPLLLEQFNSARDAGDIDMCFTGMQGATFQATFGMGYIFSPTFSSFLIGRGHDVPNLPVTAELIYLHDLLVQKQLEEPDKLEEHEIAFLEAVD
;
A
#
# COMPACT_ATOMS: atom_id res chain seq x y z
N MET A 1 -41.74 10.75 -55.82
CA MET A 1 -41.91 10.54 -57.28
C MET A 1 -43.28 9.87 -57.49
N LYS A 2 -44.28 10.62 -58.03
CA LYS A 2 -45.65 10.23 -58.50
C LYS A 2 -46.60 9.54 -57.49
N LYS A 3 -47.90 9.83 -57.38
CA LYS A 3 -48.86 10.85 -57.90
C LYS A 3 -50.25 10.53 -57.28
N PHE A 4 -50.97 11.55 -56.78
CA PHE A 4 -52.42 11.89 -56.98
C PHE A 4 -53.52 10.81 -56.80
N LEU A 5 -54.71 11.09 -56.20
CA LEU A 5 -55.74 12.05 -56.68
C LEU A 5 -56.97 12.15 -55.72
N ASN A 6 -57.38 13.39 -55.34
CA ASN A 6 -58.73 14.02 -55.18
C ASN A 6 -59.92 13.33 -54.43
N LEU A 7 -60.97 14.00 -53.89
CA LEU A 7 -61.43 15.39 -53.71
C LEU A 7 -62.55 15.44 -52.64
N LEU A 8 -62.83 16.64 -52.12
CA LEU A 8 -63.97 17.10 -51.30
C LEU A 8 -65.38 16.84 -51.91
N LEU A 9 -66.45 16.76 -51.08
CA LEU A 9 -67.38 17.89 -50.73
C LEU A 9 -68.78 17.42 -50.24
N VAL A 10 -69.15 17.86 -49.03
CA VAL A 10 -70.46 18.37 -48.50
C VAL A 10 -71.80 17.75 -48.96
N GLY A 11 -72.50 17.13 -47.99
CA GLY A 11 -73.79 17.58 -47.43
C GLY A 11 -75.11 17.28 -48.16
N ALA A 12 -75.98 16.48 -47.52
CA ALA A 12 -77.42 16.76 -47.34
C ALA A 12 -78.08 15.76 -46.38
N LEU A 13 -78.84 16.29 -45.41
CA LEU A 13 -79.77 15.57 -44.54
C LEU A 13 -80.76 14.73 -45.34
N PHE A 14 -81.00 13.49 -44.90
CA PHE A 14 -82.31 12.83 -45.02
C PHE A 14 -82.62 12.08 -43.73
N LEU A 15 -83.69 12.49 -43.06
CA LEU A 15 -84.37 11.77 -42.00
C LEU A 15 -84.93 10.46 -42.58
N GLY A 16 -84.36 9.33 -42.14
CA GLY A 16 -84.90 8.00 -42.37
C GLY A 16 -84.99 7.27 -41.03
N LEU A 17 -86.21 7.07 -40.55
CA LEU A 17 -86.52 6.13 -39.47
C LEU A 17 -86.07 4.73 -39.90
N GLY A 18 -84.94 4.28 -39.34
CA GLY A 18 -84.43 2.92 -39.44
C GLY A 18 -84.48 2.27 -38.06
N SER A 19 -85.07 1.09 -38.01
CA SER A 19 -85.27 0.24 -36.83
C SER A 19 -84.07 0.17 -35.89
N LEU A 20 -84.30 0.41 -34.60
CA LEU A 20 -83.48 -0.09 -33.50
C LEU A 20 -83.45 -1.63 -33.58
N THR A 21 -82.44 -2.18 -34.24
CA THR A 21 -81.94 -3.52 -33.90
C THR A 21 -81.14 -3.34 -32.61
N SER A 22 -81.66 -3.89 -31.51
CA SER A 22 -80.90 -4.08 -30.28
C SER A 22 -79.59 -4.80 -30.61
N CYS A 23 -78.46 -4.13 -30.34
CA CYS A 23 -77.18 -4.81 -30.18
C CYS A 23 -77.37 -5.79 -29.02
N GLU A 24 -77.32 -7.10 -29.27
CA GLU A 24 -76.95 -8.02 -28.20
C GLU A 24 -75.54 -7.60 -27.74
N PRO A 25 -75.29 -7.47 -26.43
CA PRO A 25 -73.94 -7.25 -25.94
C PRO A 25 -73.08 -8.45 -26.35
N ASP A 26 -71.97 -8.18 -27.02
CA ASP A 26 -70.94 -9.18 -27.28
C ASP A 26 -70.17 -9.37 -25.97
N VAL A 27 -70.69 -10.28 -25.13
CA VAL A 27 -70.16 -10.60 -23.80
C VAL A 27 -68.66 -10.86 -23.84
N GLU A 28 -68.16 -11.50 -24.91
CA GLU A 28 -66.73 -11.77 -25.09
C GLU A 28 -65.92 -10.49 -25.36
N ALA A 29 -66.46 -9.55 -26.14
CA ALA A 29 -65.84 -8.26 -26.39
C ALA A 29 -65.80 -7.36 -25.15
N ASP A 30 -66.86 -7.41 -24.32
CA ASP A 30 -66.90 -6.68 -23.05
C ASP A 30 -65.90 -7.24 -22.03
N ILE A 31 -65.74 -8.57 -21.96
CA ILE A 31 -64.71 -9.22 -21.14
C ILE A 31 -63.30 -8.83 -21.61
N LYS A 32 -63.01 -8.89 -22.92
CA LYS A 32 -61.69 -8.50 -23.46
C LYS A 32 -61.35 -7.05 -23.16
N LYS A 33 -62.32 -6.15 -23.28
CA LYS A 33 -62.14 -4.74 -22.93
C LYS A 33 -61.81 -4.56 -21.44
N ALA A 34 -62.41 -5.34 -20.55
CA ALA A 34 -62.09 -5.31 -19.13
C ALA A 34 -60.66 -5.85 -18.84
N LEU A 35 -60.28 -6.97 -19.45
CA LEU A 35 -58.91 -7.52 -19.38
C LEU A 35 -57.84 -6.55 -19.92
N ASP A 36 -58.18 -5.72 -20.91
CA ASP A 36 -57.30 -4.67 -21.43
C ASP A 36 -57.18 -3.46 -20.53
N THR A 37 -58.09 -3.28 -19.56
CA THR A 37 -58.01 -2.22 -18.55
C THR A 37 -57.31 -2.65 -17.25
N LEU A 38 -56.96 -3.94 -17.10
CA LEU A 38 -56.21 -4.43 -15.95
C LEU A 38 -54.79 -3.85 -15.95
N SER A 39 -54.41 -3.22 -14.83
CA SER A 39 -53.08 -2.67 -14.60
C SER A 39 -52.26 -3.67 -13.80
N VAL A 40 -51.50 -4.52 -14.49
CA VAL A 40 -50.52 -5.42 -13.87
C VAL A 40 -49.14 -4.76 -13.99
N PRO A 41 -48.36 -4.64 -12.90
CA PRO A 41 -47.01 -4.09 -12.98
C PRO A 41 -46.12 -4.92 -13.93
N SER A 42 -45.30 -4.25 -14.73
CA SER A 42 -44.33 -4.93 -15.60
C SER A 42 -43.08 -5.38 -14.85
N GLY A 43 -42.77 -4.76 -13.71
CA GLY A 43 -41.62 -5.07 -12.86
C GLY A 43 -41.94 -4.88 -11.38
N VAL A 44 -41.55 -5.83 -10.52
CA VAL A 44 -41.90 -5.81 -9.08
C VAL A 44 -40.76 -6.25 -8.17
N VAL A 45 -40.71 -5.66 -6.98
CA VAL A 45 -39.87 -6.06 -5.84
C VAL A 45 -40.69 -6.39 -4.58
N GLU A 46 -41.96 -6.00 -4.58
CA GLU A 46 -42.86 -6.08 -3.43
C GLU A 46 -44.23 -6.64 -3.86
N ASP A 47 -44.99 -7.09 -2.88
CA ASP A 47 -46.36 -7.55 -3.03
C ASP A 47 -47.24 -6.46 -3.66
N PHE A 48 -48.17 -6.86 -4.52
CA PHE A 48 -49.12 -5.94 -5.14
C PHE A 48 -50.52 -6.53 -5.18
N GLU A 49 -51.52 -5.66 -5.32
CA GLU A 49 -52.92 -6.06 -5.30
C GLU A 49 -53.54 -5.98 -6.70
N LEU A 50 -54.33 -6.99 -7.04
CA LEU A 50 -55.10 -7.04 -8.28
C LEU A 50 -56.60 -7.13 -7.99
N PRO A 51 -57.47 -6.58 -8.85
CA PRO A 51 -58.91 -6.66 -8.65
C PRO A 51 -59.41 -8.09 -8.87
N VAL A 52 -60.40 -8.51 -8.09
CA VAL A 52 -61.15 -9.77 -8.34
C VAL A 52 -62.50 -9.52 -9.03
N ALA A 53 -62.88 -8.26 -9.26
CA ALA A 53 -64.05 -7.89 -10.03
C ALA A 53 -63.96 -6.46 -10.61
N GLN A 54 -64.64 -6.23 -11.74
CA GLN A 54 -64.87 -4.90 -12.31
C GLN A 54 -66.30 -4.83 -12.85
N GLY A 55 -67.20 -4.20 -12.09
CA GLY A 55 -68.64 -4.25 -12.39
C GLY A 55 -69.21 -5.64 -12.13
N GLU A 56 -69.83 -6.25 -13.15
CA GLU A 56 -70.37 -7.62 -13.09
C GLU A 56 -69.37 -8.70 -13.56
N ILE A 57 -68.19 -8.29 -14.02
CA ILE A 57 -67.12 -9.20 -14.49
C ILE A 57 -66.29 -9.62 -13.28
N GLU A 58 -66.20 -10.92 -13.02
CA GLU A 58 -65.35 -11.52 -11.98
C GLU A 58 -63.99 -11.95 -12.56
N PHE A 59 -62.91 -11.74 -11.81
CA PHE A 59 -61.54 -12.15 -12.17
C PHE A 59 -61.01 -13.22 -11.21
N GLU A 60 -60.47 -14.30 -11.77
CA GLU A 60 -59.67 -15.29 -11.08
C GLU A 60 -58.23 -15.22 -11.60
N TRP A 61 -57.25 -15.30 -10.70
CA TRP A 61 -55.84 -15.14 -11.03
C TRP A 61 -55.08 -16.44 -10.80
N GLU A 62 -54.20 -16.78 -11.73
CA GLU A 62 -53.31 -17.93 -11.66
C GLU A 62 -51.88 -17.50 -11.99
N SER A 63 -50.91 -18.06 -11.29
CA SER A 63 -49.49 -17.86 -11.60
C SER A 63 -48.87 -19.17 -12.04
N ASN A 64 -47.94 -19.10 -12.99
CA ASN A 64 -47.15 -20.25 -13.40
C ASN A 64 -46.00 -20.60 -12.44
N ASN A 65 -45.73 -19.76 -11.43
CA ASN A 65 -44.62 -19.92 -10.49
C ASN A 65 -44.91 -19.33 -9.09
N ASP A 66 -44.34 -19.95 -8.07
CA ASP A 66 -44.44 -19.49 -6.66
C ASP A 66 -43.75 -18.13 -6.41
N ALA A 67 -42.90 -17.64 -7.32
CA ALA A 67 -42.35 -16.29 -7.30
C ALA A 67 -43.44 -15.19 -7.32
N LEU A 68 -44.60 -15.48 -7.92
CA LEU A 68 -45.79 -14.62 -7.93
C LEU A 68 -46.98 -15.38 -7.34
N LYS A 69 -46.95 -15.64 -6.04
CA LYS A 69 -47.96 -16.49 -5.41
C LYS A 69 -49.29 -15.74 -5.24
N VAL A 70 -50.35 -16.27 -5.84
CA VAL A 70 -51.71 -15.76 -5.67
C VAL A 70 -52.19 -16.03 -4.23
N GLY A 71 -52.43 -14.96 -3.48
CA GLY A 71 -52.83 -14.99 -2.08
C GLY A 71 -54.33 -15.10 -1.85
N SER A 72 -54.76 -14.72 -0.65
CA SER A 72 -56.17 -14.67 -0.27
C SER A 72 -56.84 -13.38 -0.72
N VAL A 73 -58.15 -13.43 -0.99
CA VAL A 73 -58.95 -12.26 -1.34
C VAL A 73 -59.36 -11.50 -0.07
N VAL A 74 -59.08 -10.19 -0.04
CA VAL A 74 -59.50 -9.26 1.02
C VAL A 74 -60.03 -7.99 0.36
N ASP A 75 -61.20 -7.50 0.81
CA ASP A 75 -61.83 -6.26 0.33
C ASP A 75 -61.94 -6.10 -1.20
N GLY A 76 -62.20 -7.21 -1.91
CA GLY A 76 -62.40 -7.20 -3.37
C GLY A 76 -61.11 -7.15 -4.19
N LYS A 77 -59.96 -7.45 -3.56
CA LYS A 77 -58.67 -7.60 -4.23
C LYS A 77 -57.97 -8.87 -3.80
N VAL A 78 -57.09 -9.37 -4.65
CA VAL A 78 -56.16 -10.46 -4.34
C VAL A 78 -54.74 -9.91 -4.24
N THR A 79 -54.01 -10.29 -3.19
CA THR A 79 -52.59 -9.97 -3.05
C THR A 79 -51.76 -11.00 -3.81
N ILE A 80 -50.88 -10.54 -4.69
CA ILE A 80 -49.83 -11.35 -5.30
C ILE A 80 -48.60 -11.21 -4.41
N VAL A 81 -48.22 -12.30 -3.75
CA VAL A 81 -47.05 -12.36 -2.86
C VAL A 81 -45.80 -12.60 -3.70
N VAL A 82 -44.87 -11.64 -3.67
CA VAL A 82 -43.67 -11.65 -4.50
C VAL A 82 -42.51 -12.29 -3.73
N THR A 83 -41.97 -13.38 -4.26
CA THR A 83 -40.71 -13.96 -3.78
C THR A 83 -39.63 -13.69 -4.81
N ARG A 84 -38.68 -12.84 -4.46
CA ARG A 84 -37.60 -12.43 -5.36
C ARG A 84 -36.64 -13.60 -5.62
N PRO A 85 -36.36 -13.95 -6.89
CA PRO A 85 -35.30 -14.89 -7.26
C PRO A 85 -33.91 -14.31 -6.94
N LEU A 86 -32.83 -15.03 -7.25
CA LEU A 86 -31.47 -14.50 -7.10
C LEU A 86 -31.17 -13.42 -8.17
N ASP A 87 -31.43 -13.77 -9.43
CA ASP A 87 -31.29 -12.90 -10.61
C ASP A 87 -32.67 -12.55 -11.16
N ASP A 88 -32.77 -11.43 -11.90
CA ASP A 88 -34.00 -10.99 -12.56
C ASP A 88 -34.59 -12.09 -13.44
N ASP A 89 -35.90 -12.35 -13.28
CA ASP A 89 -36.60 -13.38 -14.05
C ASP A 89 -38.05 -12.97 -14.32
N THR A 90 -38.62 -13.49 -15.41
CA THR A 90 -39.98 -13.15 -15.85
C THR A 90 -40.92 -14.30 -15.58
N TYR A 91 -42.00 -14.02 -14.86
CA TYR A 91 -43.05 -14.98 -14.54
C TYR A 91 -44.38 -14.58 -15.17
N GLU A 92 -45.23 -15.56 -15.43
CA GLU A 92 -46.50 -15.35 -16.09
C GLU A 92 -47.64 -15.36 -15.07
N LEU A 93 -48.49 -14.34 -15.15
CA LEU A 93 -49.71 -14.22 -14.38
C LEU A 93 -50.90 -14.20 -15.35
N THR A 94 -51.83 -15.12 -15.19
CA THR A 94 -53.02 -15.22 -16.03
C THR A 94 -54.25 -14.72 -15.29
N ALA A 95 -54.97 -13.77 -15.90
CA ALA A 95 -56.29 -13.35 -15.45
C ALA A 95 -57.36 -14.10 -16.24
N TYR A 96 -58.28 -14.77 -15.56
CA TYR A 96 -59.49 -15.38 -16.11
C TYR A 96 -60.68 -14.50 -15.76
N ALA A 97 -61.33 -13.90 -16.76
CA ALA A 97 -62.46 -13.01 -16.57
C ALA A 97 -63.76 -13.71 -16.99
N THR A 98 -64.78 -13.67 -16.12
CA THR A 98 -66.06 -14.37 -16.33
C THR A 98 -67.25 -13.40 -16.28
N LEU A 99 -68.13 -13.46 -17.28
CA LEU A 99 -69.41 -12.75 -17.33
C LEU A 99 -70.46 -13.64 -18.03
N ASP A 100 -71.65 -13.78 -17.44
CA ASP A 100 -72.76 -14.58 -17.99
C ASP A 100 -72.39 -16.03 -18.41
N GLY A 101 -71.42 -16.64 -17.72
CA GLY A 101 -70.95 -18.00 -17.98
C GLY A 101 -69.95 -18.14 -19.15
N VAL A 102 -69.52 -17.03 -19.75
CA VAL A 102 -68.41 -16.96 -20.71
C VAL A 102 -67.14 -16.57 -19.96
N THR A 103 -66.05 -17.31 -20.17
CA THR A 103 -64.74 -17.04 -19.57
C THR A 103 -63.69 -16.81 -20.66
N VAL A 104 -62.92 -15.73 -20.54
CA VAL A 104 -61.78 -15.41 -21.41
C VAL A 104 -60.56 -15.13 -20.53
N SER A 105 -59.37 -15.54 -20.97
CA SER A 105 -58.12 -15.28 -20.24
C SER A 105 -57.21 -14.28 -20.95
N LYS A 106 -56.31 -13.68 -20.18
CA LYS A 106 -55.18 -12.89 -20.68
C LYS A 106 -53.96 -13.12 -19.80
N GLU A 107 -52.83 -13.35 -20.45
CA GLU A 107 -51.52 -13.53 -19.82
C GLU A 107 -50.81 -12.18 -19.66
N PHE A 108 -50.12 -12.03 -18.53
CA PHE A 108 -49.28 -10.89 -18.20
C PHE A 108 -47.89 -11.42 -17.83
N ASN A 109 -46.86 -10.95 -18.52
CA ASN A 109 -45.48 -11.21 -18.16
C ASN A 109 -45.03 -10.15 -17.16
N VAL A 110 -44.60 -10.60 -15.98
CA VAL A 110 -44.17 -9.75 -14.88
C VAL A 110 -42.71 -10.07 -14.57
N LEU A 111 -41.84 -9.06 -14.71
CA LEU A 111 -40.45 -9.16 -14.28
C LEU A 111 -40.39 -9.08 -12.75
N VAL A 112 -39.77 -10.04 -12.11
CA VAL A 112 -39.46 -9.97 -10.68
C VAL A 112 -37.97 -9.72 -10.54
N TYR A 113 -37.61 -8.59 -9.93
CA TYR A 113 -36.22 -8.22 -9.75
C TYR A 113 -35.55 -9.11 -8.70
N GLY A 114 -34.40 -9.67 -9.07
CA GLY A 114 -33.63 -10.58 -8.24
C GLY A 114 -33.05 -9.91 -7.01
N THR A 115 -32.77 -10.69 -5.96
CA THR A 115 -32.18 -10.20 -4.70
C THR A 115 -30.77 -9.61 -4.88
N ASN A 116 -30.09 -9.90 -6.01
CA ASN A 116 -28.83 -9.26 -6.39
C ASN A 116 -28.96 -7.76 -6.69
N ARG A 117 -30.16 -7.27 -7.03
CA ARG A 117 -30.41 -5.84 -7.27
C ARG A 117 -30.97 -5.19 -6.01
N PRO A 118 -30.20 -4.39 -5.26
CA PRO A 118 -30.73 -3.75 -4.06
C PRO A 118 -31.85 -2.77 -4.42
N VAL A 119 -32.72 -2.50 -3.44
CA VAL A 119 -33.69 -1.40 -3.49
C VAL A 119 -33.14 -0.31 -2.59
N ILE A 120 -33.03 0.90 -3.12
CA ILE A 120 -32.43 2.04 -2.43
C ILE A 120 -33.37 3.25 -2.51
N ASP A 121 -33.25 4.15 -1.55
CA ASP A 121 -33.82 5.49 -1.68
C ASP A 121 -32.88 6.28 -2.59
N PHE A 122 -33.36 6.77 -3.75
CA PHE A 122 -32.56 7.51 -4.74
C PHE A 122 -32.08 8.86 -4.19
N THR A 123 -31.20 8.84 -3.21
CA THR A 123 -30.53 10.00 -2.63
C THR A 123 -29.18 10.21 -3.33
N ASP A 124 -28.63 11.42 -3.23
CA ASP A 124 -27.33 11.74 -3.82
C ASP A 124 -26.20 10.85 -3.27
N GLU A 125 -26.27 10.53 -1.97
CA GLU A 125 -25.33 9.66 -1.27
C GLU A 125 -25.45 8.20 -1.73
N GLU A 126 -26.66 7.64 -1.78
CA GLU A 126 -26.90 6.28 -2.26
C GLU A 126 -26.46 6.12 -3.72
N MET A 127 -26.79 7.08 -4.60
CA MET A 127 -26.34 7.05 -5.99
C MET A 127 -24.80 7.13 -6.11
N THR A 128 -24.14 7.90 -5.24
CA THR A 128 -22.67 7.93 -5.17
C THR A 128 -22.11 6.60 -4.69
N ASN A 129 -22.74 5.94 -3.71
CA ASN A 129 -22.36 4.61 -3.22
C ASN A 129 -22.50 3.54 -4.32
N VAL A 130 -23.55 3.60 -5.15
CA VAL A 130 -23.74 2.69 -6.29
C VAL A 130 -22.55 2.76 -7.25
N LEU A 131 -22.13 3.96 -7.66
CA LEU A 131 -20.96 4.12 -8.53
C LEU A 131 -19.66 3.74 -7.83
N ARG A 132 -19.54 3.97 -6.52
CA ARG A 132 -18.36 3.58 -5.72
C ARG A 132 -18.18 2.07 -5.72
N ASP A 133 -19.27 1.32 -5.62
CA ASP A 133 -19.27 -0.15 -5.56
C ASP A 133 -19.05 -0.81 -6.93
N ILE A 134 -19.11 -0.05 -8.02
CA ILE A 134 -18.62 -0.50 -9.33
C ILE A 134 -17.09 -0.62 -9.27
N ASP A 135 -16.60 -1.83 -9.56
CA ASP A 135 -15.19 -2.14 -9.63
C ASP A 135 -14.82 -2.65 -11.02
N LEU A 136 -13.71 -2.12 -11.56
CA LEU A 136 -13.12 -2.56 -12.82
C LEU A 136 -11.63 -2.78 -12.61
N PRO A 137 -11.04 -3.80 -13.25
CA PRO A 137 -9.62 -4.01 -13.14
C PRO A 137 -8.87 -2.82 -13.78
N SER A 138 -7.87 -2.29 -13.08
CA SER A 138 -7.03 -1.19 -13.56
C SER A 138 -6.21 -1.57 -14.81
N ARG A 139 -6.06 -2.87 -15.07
CA ARG A 139 -5.36 -3.44 -16.22
C ARG A 139 -6.10 -4.67 -16.73
N THR A 140 -6.02 -4.97 -18.02
CA THR A 140 -6.62 -6.20 -18.57
C THR A 140 -5.93 -6.68 -19.84
N HIS A 141 -6.14 -7.95 -20.17
CA HIS A 141 -5.84 -8.56 -21.46
C HIS A 141 -7.00 -9.44 -21.96
N THR A 142 -8.15 -9.38 -21.29
CA THR A 142 -9.39 -10.11 -21.59
C THR A 142 -10.59 -9.16 -21.52
N ASP A 143 -11.71 -9.56 -22.12
CA ASP A 143 -12.98 -8.84 -22.03
C ASP A 143 -13.36 -8.54 -20.58
N LEU A 144 -13.99 -7.38 -20.37
CA LEU A 144 -14.57 -6.94 -19.11
C LEU A 144 -16.02 -7.42 -19.03
N ASP A 145 -16.43 -7.97 -17.88
CA ASP A 145 -17.81 -8.42 -17.67
C ASP A 145 -18.70 -7.26 -17.19
N LEU A 146 -18.94 -6.29 -18.07
CA LEU A 146 -19.79 -5.13 -17.74
C LEU A 146 -21.24 -5.54 -17.44
N ALA A 147 -21.72 -6.63 -18.05
CA ALA A 147 -23.04 -7.18 -17.79
C ALA A 147 -23.19 -7.75 -16.36
N ALA A 148 -22.13 -8.29 -15.75
CA ALA A 148 -22.15 -8.68 -14.35
C ALA A 148 -22.26 -7.50 -13.39
N ILE A 149 -21.74 -6.33 -13.77
CA ILE A 149 -21.91 -5.09 -13.02
C ILE A 149 -23.37 -4.64 -13.12
N GLU A 150 -23.92 -4.60 -14.33
CA GLU A 150 -25.30 -4.18 -14.59
C GLU A 150 -26.33 -5.00 -13.77
N ARG A 151 -26.12 -6.32 -13.64
CA ARG A 151 -26.98 -7.22 -12.85
C ARG A 151 -26.99 -6.92 -11.34
N LYS A 152 -26.08 -6.09 -10.84
CA LYS A 152 -26.01 -5.66 -9.44
C LYS A 152 -26.50 -4.23 -9.24
N ILE A 153 -26.79 -3.51 -10.32
CA ILE A 153 -27.28 -2.14 -10.25
C ILE A 153 -28.67 -2.13 -9.59
N PRO A 154 -28.93 -1.22 -8.65
CA PRO A 154 -30.22 -1.17 -7.95
C PRO A 154 -31.41 -1.12 -8.89
N VAL A 155 -32.56 -1.57 -8.39
CA VAL A 155 -33.82 -1.49 -9.13
C VAL A 155 -34.18 -0.03 -9.39
N GLY A 156 -34.56 0.30 -10.63
CA GLY A 156 -34.89 1.66 -11.05
C GLY A 156 -33.68 2.58 -11.35
N VAL A 157 -32.46 2.05 -11.27
CA VAL A 157 -31.24 2.74 -11.72
C VAL A 157 -30.81 2.17 -13.07
N GLU A 158 -30.63 3.04 -14.06
CA GLU A 158 -30.07 2.70 -15.37
C GLU A 158 -28.55 2.93 -15.35
N LEU A 159 -27.76 2.01 -15.92
CA LEU A 159 -26.31 2.15 -16.11
C LEU A 159 -25.99 2.16 -17.60
N THR A 160 -25.17 3.13 -18.02
CA THR A 160 -24.62 3.19 -19.38
C THR A 160 -23.11 3.40 -19.36
N TRP A 161 -22.44 2.92 -20.40
CA TRP A 161 -20.98 3.03 -20.56
C TRP A 161 -20.63 3.83 -21.81
N SER A 162 -19.54 4.60 -21.73
CA SER A 162 -18.86 5.15 -22.89
C SER A 162 -17.37 4.87 -22.82
N SER A 163 -16.70 4.80 -23.96
CA SER A 163 -15.27 4.51 -24.07
C SER A 163 -14.54 5.63 -24.80
N SER A 164 -13.36 6.00 -24.29
CA SER A 164 -12.47 6.91 -24.99
C SER A 164 -11.81 6.28 -26.22
N ASN A 165 -11.87 4.95 -26.36
CA ASN A 165 -11.29 4.20 -27.48
C ASN A 165 -12.03 2.86 -27.71
N GLU A 166 -13.14 2.90 -28.45
CA GLU A 166 -13.95 1.72 -28.79
C GLU A 166 -13.22 0.67 -29.65
N GLU A 167 -12.10 1.02 -30.30
CA GLU A 167 -11.28 0.03 -31.02
C GLU A 167 -10.51 -0.88 -30.07
N VAL A 168 -10.28 -0.45 -28.82
CA VAL A 168 -9.52 -1.19 -27.80
C VAL A 168 -10.43 -1.76 -26.73
N ILE A 169 -11.38 -0.97 -26.20
CA ILE A 169 -12.46 -1.46 -25.34
C ILE A 169 -13.78 -0.85 -25.81
N ASP A 170 -14.72 -1.66 -26.29
CA ASP A 170 -16.05 -1.19 -26.67
C ASP A 170 -16.99 -1.02 -25.45
N THR A 171 -18.21 -0.52 -25.69
CA THR A 171 -19.19 -0.25 -24.62
C THR A 171 -19.79 -1.52 -24.00
N ASP A 172 -19.58 -2.68 -24.61
CA ASP A 172 -19.99 -3.98 -24.08
C ASP A 172 -18.85 -4.64 -23.26
N GLY A 173 -17.68 -3.99 -23.19
CA GLY A 173 -16.50 -4.45 -22.45
C GLY A 173 -15.57 -5.35 -23.25
N LYS A 174 -15.80 -5.52 -24.56
CA LYS A 174 -14.95 -6.36 -25.40
C LYS A 174 -13.58 -5.71 -25.60
N VAL A 175 -12.52 -6.48 -25.40
CA VAL A 175 -11.14 -6.00 -25.40
C VAL A 175 -10.39 -6.48 -26.66
N THR A 176 -9.83 -5.52 -27.39
CA THR A 176 -8.89 -5.76 -28.48
C THR A 176 -7.50 -5.29 -28.06
N ARG A 177 -6.55 -6.23 -27.95
CA ARG A 177 -5.18 -5.92 -27.53
C ARG A 177 -4.44 -5.13 -28.63
N PRO A 178 -3.80 -3.98 -28.32
CA PRO A 178 -2.98 -3.25 -29.27
C PRO A 178 -1.69 -4.03 -29.62
N THR A 179 -0.98 -3.64 -30.68
CA THR A 179 0.19 -4.40 -31.16
C THR A 179 1.48 -4.18 -30.37
N ASP A 180 1.57 -3.09 -29.60
CA ASP A 180 2.74 -2.70 -28.80
C ASP A 180 2.68 -3.29 -27.37
N LEU A 181 3.24 -2.58 -26.37
CA LEU A 181 3.18 -2.99 -24.96
C LEU A 181 1.78 -2.83 -24.35
N GLY A 182 0.95 -1.94 -24.88
CA GLY A 182 -0.37 -1.64 -24.33
C GLY A 182 -0.74 -0.16 -24.35
N THR A 183 -2.01 0.13 -24.05
CA THR A 183 -2.56 1.50 -24.00
C THR A 183 -3.60 1.63 -22.90
N GLY A 184 -3.72 2.82 -22.32
CA GLY A 184 -4.83 3.16 -21.44
C GLY A 184 -6.11 3.49 -22.22
N VAL A 185 -7.25 3.08 -21.67
CA VAL A 185 -8.60 3.43 -22.13
C VAL A 185 -9.40 3.95 -20.95
N LYS A 186 -10.09 5.07 -21.14
CA LYS A 186 -11.02 5.62 -20.16
C LYS A 186 -12.43 5.12 -20.45
N LEU A 187 -13.03 4.44 -19.49
CA LEU A 187 -14.44 4.05 -19.51
C LEU A 187 -15.22 4.96 -18.56
N THR A 188 -16.31 5.55 -19.01
CA THR A 188 -17.18 6.38 -18.16
C THR A 188 -18.49 5.64 -17.91
N ALA A 189 -18.73 5.27 -16.65
CA ALA A 189 -20.03 4.79 -16.19
C ALA A 189 -20.93 6.00 -15.91
N THR A 190 -22.15 5.97 -16.44
CA THR A 190 -23.21 6.94 -16.12
C THR A 190 -24.38 6.19 -15.54
N ILE A 191 -24.79 6.55 -14.33
CA ILE A 191 -26.04 6.06 -13.75
C ILE A 191 -27.09 7.15 -13.71
N VAL A 192 -28.35 6.76 -13.94
CA VAL A 192 -29.52 7.64 -13.91
C VAL A 192 -30.63 6.97 -13.10
N ALA A 193 -31.25 7.72 -12.20
CA ALA A 193 -32.47 7.31 -11.49
C ALA A 193 -33.53 8.41 -11.62
N ASP A 194 -34.78 8.01 -11.80
CA ASP A 194 -35.93 8.92 -11.90
C ASP A 194 -36.88 8.67 -10.70
N PRO A 195 -36.67 9.37 -9.56
CA PRO A 195 -37.54 9.22 -8.40
C PRO A 195 -38.97 9.69 -8.71
N GLU A 196 -39.98 8.94 -8.27
CA GLU A 196 -41.40 9.31 -8.49
C GLU A 196 -41.74 10.73 -8.00
N ASP A 197 -41.08 11.17 -6.93
CA ASP A 197 -41.20 12.51 -6.34
C ASP A 197 -39.83 13.22 -6.31
N GLY A 198 -39.32 13.66 -7.47
CA GLY A 198 -38.06 14.42 -7.52
C GLY A 198 -37.61 14.81 -8.92
N GLU A 199 -36.44 15.44 -9.00
CA GLU A 199 -35.73 15.62 -10.27
C GLU A 199 -34.85 14.38 -10.53
N PRO A 200 -34.67 13.95 -11.79
CA PRO A 200 -33.77 12.86 -12.14
C PRO A 200 -32.36 13.09 -11.58
N ILE A 201 -31.79 12.06 -10.95
CA ILE A 201 -30.42 12.09 -10.42
C ILE A 201 -29.51 11.38 -11.41
N GLN A 202 -28.49 12.08 -11.87
CA GLN A 202 -27.45 11.54 -12.73
C GLN A 202 -26.09 11.65 -12.04
N LYS A 203 -25.32 10.56 -12.06
CA LYS A 203 -23.94 10.52 -11.59
C LYS A 203 -23.04 9.85 -12.63
N ILE A 204 -21.77 10.25 -12.66
CA ILE A 204 -20.75 9.68 -13.54
C ILE A 204 -19.50 9.29 -12.77
N ARG A 205 -18.82 8.23 -13.21
CA ARG A 205 -17.49 7.84 -12.72
C ARG A 205 -16.63 7.36 -13.88
N ASP A 206 -15.39 7.86 -13.91
CA ASP A 206 -14.38 7.46 -14.87
C ASP A 206 -13.52 6.32 -14.30
N PHE A 207 -13.26 5.31 -15.13
CA PHE A 207 -12.37 4.19 -14.88
C PHE A 207 -11.26 4.21 -15.93
N TYR A 208 -10.01 4.06 -15.50
CA TYR A 208 -8.87 3.97 -16.41
C TYR A 208 -8.37 2.53 -16.43
N VAL A 209 -8.45 1.89 -17.60
CA VAL A 209 -8.05 0.50 -17.81
C VAL A 209 -6.88 0.46 -18.77
N TYR A 210 -5.73 -0.04 -18.33
CA TYR A 210 -4.60 -0.32 -19.20
C TYR A 210 -4.75 -1.68 -19.88
N VAL A 211 -4.88 -1.71 -21.20
CA VAL A 211 -4.95 -2.94 -21.98
C VAL A 211 -3.55 -3.37 -22.40
N TYR A 212 -3.12 -4.55 -21.94
CA TYR A 212 -1.83 -5.12 -22.34
C TYR A 212 -1.82 -5.47 -23.83
N GLY A 213 -0.84 -4.92 -24.54
CA GLY A 213 -0.65 -5.18 -25.96
C GLY A 213 -0.07 -6.56 -26.24
N THR A 214 -0.02 -6.96 -27.50
CA THR A 214 0.36 -8.31 -27.94
C THR A 214 1.82 -8.66 -27.72
N GLU A 215 2.69 -7.67 -27.48
CA GLU A 215 4.10 -7.90 -27.13
C GLU A 215 4.27 -8.41 -25.68
N ILE A 216 3.28 -8.19 -24.82
CA ILE A 216 3.31 -8.69 -23.45
C ILE A 216 2.98 -10.19 -23.42
N ASP A 217 3.92 -10.97 -22.89
CA ASP A 217 3.72 -12.38 -22.61
C ASP A 217 2.81 -12.57 -21.38
N VAL A 218 1.54 -12.81 -21.66
CA VAL A 218 0.54 -13.11 -20.64
C VAL A 218 0.73 -14.54 -20.17
N ASN A 219 0.90 -14.70 -18.86
CA ASN A 219 1.34 -15.92 -18.19
C ASN A 219 2.83 -16.24 -18.40
N GLY A 220 3.64 -15.23 -18.70
CA GLY A 220 5.08 -15.38 -18.87
C GLY A 220 5.77 -15.97 -17.63
N VAL A 221 6.98 -16.48 -17.84
CA VAL A 221 7.85 -17.01 -16.79
C VAL A 221 8.93 -15.96 -16.49
N TYR A 222 9.06 -15.60 -15.22
CA TYR A 222 10.08 -14.69 -14.74
C TYR A 222 11.07 -15.43 -13.85
N ASN A 223 12.35 -15.37 -14.18
CA ASN A 223 13.43 -16.04 -13.49
C ASN A 223 14.29 -15.01 -12.77
N ALA A 224 14.34 -15.07 -11.45
CA ALA A 224 15.11 -14.16 -10.61
C ALA A 224 15.98 -14.96 -9.62
N ALA A 225 17.00 -14.34 -9.05
CA ALA A 225 17.72 -14.93 -7.92
C ALA A 225 17.07 -14.47 -6.61
N PHE A 226 17.07 -15.36 -5.61
CA PHE A 226 16.58 -15.07 -4.26
C PHE A 226 17.73 -15.10 -3.25
N GLY A 227 17.60 -14.31 -2.18
CA GLY A 227 18.50 -14.39 -1.02
C GLY A 227 18.16 -15.57 -0.10
N GLU A 228 19.04 -15.82 0.87
CA GLU A 228 18.76 -16.76 1.97
C GLU A 228 17.57 -16.26 2.81
N VAL A 229 16.65 -17.15 3.17
CA VAL A 229 15.46 -16.85 3.97
C VAL A 229 15.60 -17.56 5.31
N GLU A 230 15.42 -16.82 6.41
CA GLU A 230 15.39 -17.40 7.76
C GLU A 230 13.98 -17.82 8.14
N THR A 231 12.99 -17.00 7.81
CA THR A 231 11.59 -17.28 8.09
C THR A 231 10.66 -16.51 7.17
N LEU A 232 9.58 -17.17 6.74
CA LEU A 232 8.44 -16.53 6.08
C LEU A 232 7.30 -16.21 7.06
N ASN A 233 7.55 -16.24 8.36
CA ASN A 233 6.60 -15.73 9.35
C ASN A 233 6.72 -14.20 9.40
N PRO A 234 5.74 -13.44 8.89
CA PRO A 234 5.86 -11.99 8.82
C PRO A 234 5.84 -11.30 10.20
N LEU A 235 5.44 -12.02 11.26
CA LEU A 235 5.44 -11.52 12.64
C LEU A 235 6.86 -11.54 13.27
N MET A 236 7.73 -12.41 12.74
CA MET A 236 9.09 -12.64 13.22
C MET A 236 10.16 -12.12 12.26
N SER A 237 9.86 -12.05 10.97
CA SER A 237 10.82 -11.67 9.94
C SER A 237 11.42 -10.28 10.19
N THR A 238 12.75 -10.22 10.10
CA THR A 238 13.53 -8.97 10.20
C THR A 238 14.46 -8.76 9.01
N GLN A 239 14.59 -9.74 8.11
CA GLN A 239 15.49 -9.68 6.97
C GLN A 239 14.80 -9.15 5.71
N ALA A 240 15.56 -8.47 4.86
CA ALA A 240 15.04 -7.99 3.57
C ALA A 240 14.74 -9.15 2.60
N SER A 241 15.56 -10.21 2.60
CA SER A 241 15.34 -11.39 1.75
C SER A 241 14.07 -12.16 2.12
N ASP A 242 13.75 -12.28 3.41
CA ASP A 242 12.45 -12.79 3.85
C ASP A 242 11.31 -11.96 3.26
N SER A 243 11.40 -10.61 3.36
CA SER A 243 10.43 -9.66 2.82
C SER A 243 10.27 -9.75 1.30
N ASP A 244 11.36 -9.94 0.57
CA ASP A 244 11.32 -10.13 -0.89
C ASP A 244 10.51 -11.38 -1.26
N VAL A 245 10.57 -12.43 -0.44
CA VAL A 245 9.87 -13.70 -0.69
C VAL A 245 8.41 -13.63 -0.22
N TYR A 246 8.14 -13.22 1.03
CA TYR A 246 6.73 -13.14 1.49
C TYR A 246 5.97 -11.98 0.85
N GLY A 247 6.65 -10.95 0.32
CA GLY A 247 6.04 -9.84 -0.41
C GLY A 247 5.24 -10.29 -1.63
N TYR A 248 5.56 -11.44 -2.23
CA TYR A 248 4.75 -12.06 -3.27
C TYR A 248 3.46 -12.72 -2.76
N LEU A 249 3.39 -13.01 -1.46
CA LEU A 249 2.32 -13.79 -0.81
C LEU A 249 1.29 -12.94 -0.07
N VAL A 250 1.54 -11.64 0.09
CA VAL A 250 0.73 -10.75 0.94
C VAL A 250 0.24 -9.53 0.16
N ASP A 251 -0.77 -8.86 0.72
CA ASP A 251 -1.23 -7.54 0.29
C ASP A 251 -1.61 -6.70 1.53
N TYR A 252 -1.86 -5.40 1.36
CA TYR A 252 -2.10 -4.44 2.43
C TYR A 252 -3.42 -3.68 2.26
N LEU A 253 -3.92 -3.10 3.36
CA LEU A 253 -5.15 -2.29 3.36
C LEU A 253 -5.05 -1.06 2.45
N TYR A 254 -3.90 -0.37 2.49
CA TYR A 254 -3.65 0.88 1.78
C TYR A 254 -2.28 0.84 1.12
N HIS A 255 -2.19 1.38 -0.09
CA HIS A 255 -0.94 1.49 -0.85
C HIS A 255 -0.61 2.97 -1.07
N GLN A 256 0.66 3.28 -1.38
CA GLN A 256 1.02 4.60 -1.90
C GLN A 256 1.25 4.52 -3.40
N ASP A 257 0.74 5.51 -4.12
CA ASP A 257 1.01 5.71 -5.54
C ASP A 257 1.13 7.22 -5.85
N TYR A 258 1.50 7.56 -7.08
CA TYR A 258 1.40 8.93 -7.57
C TYR A 258 -0.07 9.35 -7.69
N ASN A 259 -0.33 10.63 -7.48
CA ASN A 259 -1.64 11.24 -7.73
C ASN A 259 -1.86 11.36 -9.24
N TRP A 260 -2.23 10.23 -9.85
CA TRP A 260 -2.47 10.10 -11.28
C TRP A 260 -3.63 10.96 -11.75
N LYS A 261 -4.66 11.16 -10.92
CA LYS A 261 -5.75 12.08 -11.23
C LYS A 261 -5.24 13.50 -11.45
N LYS A 262 -4.45 14.03 -10.51
CA LYS A 262 -3.80 15.34 -10.65
C LYS A 262 -2.89 15.39 -11.87
N ALA A 263 -2.16 14.31 -12.14
CA ALA A 263 -1.31 14.20 -13.34
C ALA A 263 -2.13 14.31 -14.64
N ILE A 264 -3.27 13.63 -14.70
CA ILE A 264 -4.17 13.62 -15.86
C ILE A 264 -4.87 14.98 -16.02
N ASP A 265 -5.40 15.55 -14.94
CA ASP A 265 -6.08 16.85 -14.95
C ASP A 265 -5.11 17.98 -15.36
N ALA A 266 -3.82 17.86 -15.04
CA ALA A 266 -2.77 18.78 -15.47
C ALA A 266 -2.23 18.50 -16.89
N GLY A 267 -2.69 17.43 -17.55
CA GLY A 267 -2.24 17.04 -18.89
C GLY A 267 -0.84 16.42 -18.94
N HIS A 268 -0.32 15.94 -17.80
CA HIS A 268 0.96 15.25 -17.71
C HIS A 268 0.87 13.74 -17.94
N ALA A 269 -0.32 13.16 -17.80
CA ALA A 269 -0.57 11.73 -18.04
C ALA A 269 -1.89 11.56 -18.79
N ALA A 270 -2.01 10.52 -19.62
CA ALA A 270 -3.27 10.12 -20.22
C ALA A 270 -4.05 9.11 -19.36
N TYR A 271 -3.35 8.35 -18.52
CA TYR A 271 -3.90 7.32 -17.63
C TYR A 271 -2.95 7.06 -16.45
N PRO A 272 -3.40 6.42 -15.36
CA PRO A 272 -2.52 6.02 -14.27
C PRO A 272 -1.38 5.11 -14.73
N GLY A 273 -0.13 5.48 -14.41
CA GLY A 273 1.06 4.79 -14.87
C GLY A 273 1.67 5.32 -16.17
N ASP A 274 1.10 6.38 -16.76
CA ASP A 274 1.66 7.03 -17.94
C ASP A 274 2.84 7.95 -17.58
N PHE A 275 4.05 7.44 -17.80
CA PHE A 275 5.30 8.19 -17.62
C PHE A 275 5.81 8.86 -18.92
N SER A 276 5.02 8.90 -19.99
CA SER A 276 5.48 9.38 -21.31
C SER A 276 5.95 10.85 -21.31
N ASN A 277 5.33 11.69 -20.48
CA ASN A 277 5.70 13.10 -20.29
C ASN A 277 6.61 13.35 -19.08
N VAL A 278 7.06 12.30 -18.40
CA VAL A 278 8.02 12.42 -17.31
C VAL A 278 9.43 12.46 -17.88
N ARG A 279 10.24 13.41 -17.43
CA ARG A 279 11.63 13.55 -17.84
C ARG A 279 12.43 12.37 -17.31
N ASP A 280 13.26 11.81 -18.18
CA ASP A 280 14.32 10.90 -17.74
C ASP A 280 15.24 11.70 -16.80
N ARG A 281 15.44 11.21 -15.57
CA ARG A 281 16.28 11.87 -14.57
C ARG A 281 17.71 12.12 -15.06
N ASN A 282 18.20 11.33 -16.01
CA ASN A 282 19.54 11.47 -16.59
C ASN A 282 19.58 12.42 -17.80
N ALA A 283 18.42 12.82 -18.33
CA ALA A 283 18.35 13.81 -19.38
C ALA A 283 18.60 15.21 -18.80
N PRO A 284 19.37 16.08 -19.49
CA PRO A 284 19.47 17.48 -19.11
C PRO A 284 18.09 18.12 -19.00
N VAL A 285 17.92 19.03 -18.04
CA VAL A 285 16.70 19.84 -17.95
C VAL A 285 16.63 20.72 -19.20
N ASP A 286 15.60 20.49 -20.03
CA ASP A 286 15.25 21.31 -21.17
C ASP A 286 13.86 21.90 -20.94
N PRO A 287 13.75 23.20 -20.64
CA PRO A 287 12.46 23.84 -20.37
C PRO A 287 11.53 23.93 -21.61
N THR A 288 11.98 23.49 -22.78
CA THR A 288 11.22 23.56 -24.04
C THR A 288 10.59 22.23 -24.48
N ASP A 289 10.91 21.11 -23.84
CA ASP A 289 10.42 19.79 -24.24
C ASP A 289 9.06 19.40 -23.65
N GLY A 290 8.53 20.23 -22.74
CA GLY A 290 7.24 20.00 -22.08
C GLY A 290 7.23 18.85 -21.06
N LYS A 291 8.39 18.25 -20.74
CA LYS A 291 8.48 17.14 -19.78
C LYS A 291 8.59 17.63 -18.34
N ILE A 292 7.94 16.92 -17.43
CA ILE A 292 7.95 17.21 -15.98
C ILE A 292 8.93 16.33 -15.21
N GLU A 293 9.48 16.84 -14.12
CA GLU A 293 10.30 16.05 -13.19
C GLU A 293 9.44 15.13 -12.32
N MET A 294 9.92 13.92 -11.98
CA MET A 294 9.22 12.97 -11.11
C MET A 294 8.70 13.54 -9.77
N PRO A 295 9.44 14.40 -9.02
CA PRO A 295 8.95 14.99 -7.78
C PRO A 295 7.72 15.89 -7.95
N PHE A 296 7.36 16.26 -9.19
CA PHE A 296 6.16 17.07 -9.46
C PHE A 296 4.86 16.30 -9.15
N LEU A 297 4.88 14.97 -9.23
CA LEU A 297 3.71 14.15 -8.95
C LEU A 297 3.63 13.86 -7.44
N ALA A 298 2.70 14.54 -6.75
CA ALA A 298 2.42 14.28 -5.34
C ALA A 298 2.06 12.80 -5.12
N ARG A 299 2.54 12.21 -4.02
CA ARG A 299 2.16 10.85 -3.63
C ARG A 299 0.88 10.89 -2.80
N ILE A 300 0.00 9.93 -3.03
CA ILE A 300 -1.26 9.80 -2.32
C ILE A 300 -1.49 8.34 -1.91
N TYR A 301 -2.37 8.12 -0.92
CA TYR A 301 -2.83 6.77 -0.61
C TYR A 301 -3.91 6.33 -1.59
N THR A 302 -3.84 5.05 -1.97
CA THR A 302 -4.86 4.36 -2.75
C THR A 302 -5.38 3.16 -1.97
N LEU A 303 -6.61 2.74 -2.28
CA LEU A 303 -7.24 1.59 -1.65
C LEU A 303 -6.63 0.27 -2.14
N GLY A 304 -6.17 -0.54 -1.19
CA GLY A 304 -5.74 -1.93 -1.40
C GLY A 304 -6.87 -2.88 -1.01
N MET A 305 -6.66 -3.64 0.07
CA MET A 305 -7.67 -4.52 0.67
C MET A 305 -8.82 -3.77 1.36
N ALA A 306 -8.67 -2.47 1.65
CA ALA A 306 -9.75 -1.66 2.21
C ALA A 306 -10.80 -1.29 1.16
N ALA A 307 -12.07 -1.22 1.56
CA ALA A 307 -13.16 -0.74 0.71
C ALA A 307 -13.31 0.79 0.75
N SER A 308 -12.77 1.45 1.78
CA SER A 308 -12.77 2.90 1.94
C SER A 308 -11.58 3.35 2.79
N PHE A 309 -11.26 4.65 2.76
CA PHE A 309 -10.27 5.21 3.68
C PHE A 309 -10.77 5.12 5.14
N PRO A 310 -9.86 5.13 6.14
CA PRO A 310 -10.26 5.01 7.54
C PRO A 310 -11.26 6.09 7.93
N TYR A 311 -12.42 5.71 8.46
CA TYR A 311 -13.43 6.65 8.90
C TYR A 311 -13.13 7.16 10.32
N SER A 312 -13.03 8.48 10.48
CA SER A 312 -12.88 9.14 11.78
C SER A 312 -14.23 9.18 12.50
N VAL A 313 -14.27 8.63 13.72
CA VAL A 313 -15.47 8.68 14.56
C VAL A 313 -15.75 10.10 15.04
N LYS A 314 -14.70 10.86 15.38
CA LYS A 314 -14.78 12.24 15.84
C LYS A 314 -15.31 13.19 14.77
N PHE A 315 -14.79 13.10 13.55
CA PHE A 315 -15.14 14.00 12.45
C PHE A 315 -16.28 13.49 11.58
N GLN A 316 -16.71 12.23 11.79
CA GLN A 316 -17.79 11.59 11.05
C GLN A 316 -17.56 11.60 9.53
N THR A 317 -16.32 11.36 9.11
CA THR A 317 -15.92 11.33 7.71
C THR A 317 -14.68 10.46 7.54
N ASN A 318 -14.52 9.92 6.33
CA ASN A 318 -13.30 9.26 5.87
C ASN A 318 -12.46 10.16 4.95
N PHE A 319 -12.76 11.46 4.88
CA PHE A 319 -12.02 12.43 4.07
C PHE A 319 -11.88 12.02 2.58
N ASP A 320 -12.88 11.31 2.06
CA ASP A 320 -12.99 10.94 0.65
C ASP A 320 -13.70 12.09 -0.10
N LEU A 321 -13.07 12.61 -1.15
CA LEU A 321 -13.62 13.64 -2.04
C LEU A 321 -14.58 13.05 -3.09
N GLY A 322 -14.71 11.73 -3.13
CA GLY A 322 -15.54 10.97 -4.04
C GLY A 322 -14.75 9.86 -4.72
N PHE A 323 -15.34 8.67 -4.79
CA PHE A 323 -14.80 7.52 -5.53
C PHE A 323 -13.39 7.04 -5.12
N GLY A 324 -13.00 7.23 -3.86
CA GLY A 324 -11.70 6.81 -3.35
C GLY A 324 -10.59 7.84 -3.60
N GLU A 325 -10.95 9.12 -3.76
CA GLU A 325 -10.02 10.24 -3.84
C GLU A 325 -9.79 10.81 -2.44
N LEU A 326 -8.55 10.79 -1.95
CA LEU A 326 -8.23 11.25 -0.61
C LEU A 326 -8.09 12.78 -0.56
N ASP A 327 -8.76 13.43 0.41
CA ASP A 327 -8.44 14.79 0.82
C ASP A 327 -7.11 14.79 1.61
N GLU A 328 -6.02 15.15 0.94
CA GLU A 328 -4.67 15.12 1.50
C GLU A 328 -4.49 16.09 2.68
N GLU A 329 -5.08 17.28 2.60
CA GLU A 329 -4.98 18.28 3.66
C GLU A 329 -5.74 17.81 4.90
N ALA A 330 -6.99 17.38 4.72
CA ALA A 330 -7.82 16.92 5.82
C ALA A 330 -7.27 15.63 6.45
N SER A 331 -6.77 14.68 5.64
CA SER A 331 -6.22 13.41 6.13
C SER A 331 -4.94 13.56 6.95
N LYS A 332 -4.15 14.62 6.70
CA LYS A 332 -2.92 14.96 7.46
C LYS A 332 -3.22 15.83 8.67
N GLY A 333 -4.12 16.82 8.53
CA GLY A 333 -4.41 17.81 9.55
C GLY A 333 -5.33 17.31 10.67
N ASN A 334 -6.27 16.41 10.36
CA ASN A 334 -7.26 15.94 11.33
C ASN A 334 -6.80 14.68 12.05
N GLN A 335 -6.82 14.71 13.39
CA GLN A 335 -6.43 13.59 14.23
C GLN A 335 -7.57 13.05 15.09
N ASP A 336 -7.61 11.73 15.22
CA ASP A 336 -8.59 10.98 15.99
C ASP A 336 -7.91 9.82 16.75
N THR A 337 -8.54 9.40 17.85
CA THR A 337 -8.18 8.19 18.61
C THR A 337 -9.03 6.99 18.20
N GLU A 338 -10.12 7.19 17.46
CA GLU A 338 -11.01 6.10 17.02
C GLU A 338 -11.18 6.08 15.49
N TRP A 339 -10.82 4.97 14.88
CA TRP A 339 -10.84 4.79 13.42
C TRP A 339 -11.62 3.53 13.05
N ILE A 340 -12.57 3.65 12.13
CA ILE A 340 -13.31 2.51 11.58
C ILE A 340 -12.68 2.14 10.24
N ILE A 341 -12.37 0.87 10.07
CA ILE A 341 -11.78 0.30 8.85
C ILE A 341 -12.84 -0.59 8.20
N GLU A 342 -13.05 -0.41 6.91
CA GLU A 342 -13.95 -1.21 6.10
C GLU A 342 -13.15 -2.04 5.09
N LEU A 343 -13.38 -3.34 5.07
CA LEU A 343 -12.73 -4.31 4.21
C LEU A 343 -13.53 -4.54 2.94
N ARG A 344 -12.84 -4.83 1.84
CA ARG A 344 -13.50 -5.41 0.67
C ARG A 344 -14.12 -6.77 1.03
N LYS A 345 -15.24 -7.10 0.39
CA LYS A 345 -15.99 -8.33 0.66
C LYS A 345 -15.52 -9.54 -0.16
N ASP A 346 -14.68 -9.32 -1.17
CA ASP A 346 -14.16 -10.34 -2.08
C ASP A 346 -12.77 -10.85 -1.68
N LEU A 347 -12.26 -10.44 -0.50
CA LEU A 347 -10.95 -10.83 -0.02
C LEU A 347 -10.95 -12.29 0.46
N GLN A 348 -9.95 -13.05 0.02
CA GLN A 348 -9.75 -14.41 0.43
C GLN A 348 -8.29 -14.83 0.33
N PHE A 349 -7.90 -15.79 1.16
CA PHE A 349 -6.66 -16.53 1.01
C PHE A 349 -6.73 -17.46 -0.22
N ALA A 350 -5.56 -17.94 -0.68
CA ALA A 350 -5.42 -18.79 -1.85
C ALA A 350 -6.15 -20.14 -1.71
N ASP A 351 -6.35 -20.64 -0.49
CA ASP A 351 -7.16 -21.83 -0.22
C ASP A 351 -8.68 -21.56 -0.34
N GLY A 352 -9.10 -20.29 -0.36
CA GLY A 352 -10.50 -19.85 -0.43
C GLY A 352 -11.09 -19.42 0.92
N THR A 353 -10.29 -19.45 2.01
CA THR A 353 -10.71 -18.92 3.30
C THR A 353 -10.96 -17.41 3.19
N PRO A 354 -12.15 -16.90 3.55
CA PRO A 354 -12.43 -15.47 3.51
C PRO A 354 -11.54 -14.67 4.47
N ILE A 355 -11.20 -13.44 4.08
CA ILE A 355 -10.50 -12.50 4.96
C ILE A 355 -11.52 -11.52 5.53
N THR A 356 -11.70 -11.56 6.84
CA THR A 356 -12.71 -10.80 7.59
C THR A 356 -12.07 -10.01 8.72
N ALA A 357 -12.88 -9.23 9.44
CA ALA A 357 -12.48 -8.63 10.70
C ALA A 357 -11.94 -9.67 11.71
N ASP A 358 -12.40 -10.92 11.69
CA ASP A 358 -11.85 -11.96 12.57
C ASP A 358 -10.41 -12.33 12.20
N THR A 359 -10.05 -12.25 10.91
CA THR A 359 -8.67 -12.50 10.43
C THR A 359 -7.71 -11.42 10.94
N TYR A 360 -8.14 -10.15 10.92
CA TYR A 360 -7.37 -9.04 11.47
C TYR A 360 -7.24 -9.16 12.99
N GLU A 361 -8.34 -9.44 13.68
CA GLU A 361 -8.34 -9.65 15.13
C GLU A 361 -7.37 -10.77 15.53
N PHE A 362 -7.46 -11.92 14.85
CA PHE A 362 -6.58 -13.05 15.08
C PHE A 362 -5.11 -12.66 14.90
N SER A 363 -4.78 -12.01 13.79
CA SER A 363 -3.41 -11.60 13.46
C SER A 363 -2.89 -10.59 14.49
N PHE A 364 -3.68 -9.58 14.86
CA PHE A 364 -3.30 -8.57 15.86
C PHE A 364 -3.04 -9.23 17.23
N ARG A 365 -3.86 -10.21 17.61
CA ARG A 365 -3.65 -10.99 18.82
C ARG A 365 -2.37 -11.82 18.76
N GLN A 366 -1.98 -12.35 17.59
CA GLN A 366 -0.70 -13.05 17.45
C GLN A 366 0.48 -12.08 17.53
N TYR A 367 0.42 -10.91 16.87
CA TYR A 367 1.43 -9.86 17.03
C TYR A 367 1.69 -9.56 18.51
N LEU A 368 0.63 -9.45 19.31
CA LEU A 368 0.70 -9.03 20.71
C LEU A 368 0.84 -10.18 21.71
N ASP A 369 0.92 -11.45 21.28
CA ASP A 369 1.10 -12.57 22.21
C ASP A 369 2.52 -12.55 22.81
N GLY A 370 2.62 -12.10 24.07
CA GLY A 370 3.88 -12.00 24.81
C GLY A 370 4.65 -13.30 24.97
N LYS A 371 4.00 -14.47 24.81
CA LYS A 371 4.69 -15.77 24.87
C LYS A 371 5.54 -16.05 23.63
N GLN A 372 5.14 -15.48 22.49
CA GLN A 372 5.81 -15.68 21.20
C GLN A 372 6.97 -14.71 21.00
N LEU A 373 6.96 -13.57 21.72
CA LEU A 373 7.96 -12.50 21.61
C LEU A 373 8.14 -12.02 20.16
N ASN A 374 7.03 -11.89 19.43
CA ASN A 374 7.03 -11.52 18.02
C ASN A 374 7.78 -10.20 17.78
N LYS A 375 8.77 -10.24 16.88
CA LYS A 375 9.69 -9.11 16.62
C LYS A 375 8.97 -7.85 16.15
N ARG A 376 7.79 -8.00 15.52
CA ARG A 376 6.98 -6.90 14.98
C ARG A 376 5.82 -6.47 15.88
N ALA A 377 5.73 -6.97 17.11
CA ALA A 377 4.67 -6.60 18.07
C ALA A 377 4.55 -5.09 18.28
N ASN A 378 5.68 -4.37 18.21
CA ASN A 378 5.78 -2.93 18.37
C ASN A 378 4.90 -2.14 17.39
N TYR A 379 4.53 -2.70 16.24
CA TYR A 379 3.66 -2.02 15.27
C TYR A 379 2.27 -1.73 15.83
N LEU A 380 1.81 -2.48 16.83
CA LEU A 380 0.46 -2.37 17.39
C LEU A 380 0.40 -1.72 18.77
N TYR A 381 1.53 -1.32 19.36
CA TYR A 381 1.53 -0.66 20.67
C TYR A 381 2.42 0.57 20.79
N ASN A 382 3.39 0.75 19.90
CA ASN A 382 4.30 1.88 19.95
C ASN A 382 3.64 3.13 19.33
N SER A 383 3.83 4.30 19.97
CA SER A 383 3.28 5.58 19.52
C SER A 383 3.67 5.95 18.10
N ASP A 384 4.78 5.45 17.58
CA ASP A 384 5.22 5.77 16.23
C ASP A 384 4.45 5.02 15.14
N TYR A 385 3.71 3.96 15.49
CA TYR A 385 2.96 3.09 14.58
C TYR A 385 1.45 3.16 14.86
N ILE A 386 0.75 2.05 15.04
CA ILE A 386 -0.66 2.01 15.46
C ILE A 386 -0.70 1.71 16.97
N PRO A 387 -0.70 2.71 17.87
CA PRO A 387 -0.64 2.45 19.30
C PRO A 387 -2.02 2.07 19.85
N LEU A 388 -2.42 0.82 19.68
CA LEU A 388 -3.70 0.34 20.19
C LEU A 388 -3.75 0.48 21.71
N LYS A 389 -4.90 0.92 22.21
CA LYS A 389 -5.15 1.01 23.65
C LYS A 389 -4.86 -0.34 24.31
N ASN A 390 -4.14 -0.32 25.43
CA ASN A 390 -3.75 -1.48 26.24
C ASN A 390 -2.89 -2.57 25.54
N ALA A 391 -2.48 -2.40 24.28
CA ALA A 391 -1.72 -3.41 23.56
C ALA A 391 -0.31 -3.66 24.13
N GLU A 392 0.38 -2.63 24.61
CA GLU A 392 1.69 -2.81 25.25
C GLU A 392 1.57 -3.63 26.53
N GLY A 393 0.52 -3.35 27.33
CA GLY A 393 0.23 -4.11 28.54
C GLY A 393 -0.08 -5.57 28.24
N PHE A 394 -0.89 -5.83 27.20
CA PHE A 394 -1.19 -7.19 26.75
C PHE A 394 0.07 -7.94 26.29
N PHE A 395 0.98 -7.28 25.57
CA PHE A 395 2.23 -7.88 25.12
C PHE A 395 3.22 -8.15 26.26
N LYS A 396 3.35 -7.21 27.20
CA LYS A 396 4.33 -7.30 28.31
C LYS A 396 3.80 -8.01 29.55
N GLN A 397 2.53 -8.41 29.60
CA GLN A 397 1.92 -9.00 30.79
C GLN A 397 2.77 -10.14 31.39
N GLY A 398 2.97 -10.09 32.71
CA GLY A 398 3.80 -11.05 33.43
C GLY A 398 5.32 -10.85 33.31
N THR A 399 5.81 -9.92 32.48
CA THR A 399 7.23 -9.54 32.47
C THR A 399 7.53 -8.50 33.55
N PRO A 400 8.78 -8.38 34.04
CA PRO A 400 9.17 -7.28 34.91
C PRO A 400 8.83 -5.91 34.30
N ILE A 401 8.34 -4.98 35.13
CA ILE A 401 8.13 -3.58 34.72
C ILE A 401 9.47 -2.92 34.40
N ASP A 402 10.48 -3.24 35.20
CA ASP A 402 11.85 -2.81 35.02
C ASP A 402 12.75 -4.06 35.02
N PRO A 403 13.41 -4.40 33.90
CA PRO A 403 14.32 -5.54 33.84
C PRO A 403 15.47 -5.46 34.85
N ASP A 404 15.89 -4.25 35.22
CA ASP A 404 17.01 -3.99 36.13
C ASP A 404 16.56 -3.86 37.59
N ASP A 405 15.25 -3.72 37.84
CA ASP A 405 14.66 -3.61 39.18
C ASP A 405 13.37 -4.44 39.31
N PRO A 406 13.49 -5.76 39.53
CA PRO A 406 12.34 -6.65 39.69
C PRO A 406 11.41 -6.31 40.86
N GLU A 407 11.85 -5.49 41.83
CA GLU A 407 11.02 -5.08 42.96
C GLU A 407 9.91 -4.11 42.55
N LYS A 408 10.02 -3.47 41.37
CA LYS A 408 8.96 -2.63 40.78
C LYS A 408 7.75 -3.42 40.31
N GLY A 409 7.81 -4.76 40.33
CA GLY A 409 6.70 -5.64 39.99
C GLY A 409 6.69 -6.07 38.51
N VAL A 410 5.58 -6.66 38.10
CA VAL A 410 5.36 -7.15 36.73
C VAL A 410 4.19 -6.42 36.08
N TRP A 411 4.18 -6.39 34.76
CA TRP A 411 3.03 -5.88 34.00
C TRP A 411 1.79 -6.72 34.32
N PRO A 412 0.64 -6.07 34.62
CA PRO A 412 -0.58 -6.79 34.95
C PRO A 412 -1.13 -7.56 33.75
N GLU A 413 -1.95 -8.57 34.04
CA GLU A 413 -2.73 -9.28 33.02
C GLU A 413 -3.75 -8.33 32.38
N VAL A 414 -3.87 -8.38 31.06
CA VAL A 414 -4.81 -7.58 30.26
C VAL A 414 -5.68 -8.53 29.47
N ASP A 415 -7.00 -8.43 29.62
CA ASP A 415 -7.93 -9.19 28.78
C ASP A 415 -7.94 -8.63 27.35
N TRP A 416 -8.06 -9.50 26.35
CA TRP A 416 -8.08 -9.06 24.95
C TRP A 416 -9.21 -8.08 24.66
N SER A 417 -10.36 -8.19 25.33
CA SER A 417 -11.48 -7.24 25.18
C SER A 417 -11.16 -5.82 25.66
N GLU A 418 -10.07 -5.64 26.42
CA GLU A 418 -9.57 -4.32 26.80
C GLU A 418 -8.59 -3.72 25.80
N VAL A 419 -8.05 -4.53 24.87
CA VAL A 419 -7.18 -4.07 23.78
C VAL A 419 -8.03 -3.29 22.78
N GLY A 420 -7.46 -2.23 22.20
CA GLY A 420 -8.13 -1.27 21.31
C GLY A 420 -8.57 -1.81 19.95
N TYR A 421 -9.17 -3.00 19.88
CA TYR A 421 -9.75 -3.61 18.70
C TYR A 421 -11.21 -3.96 18.97
N THR A 422 -12.12 -3.63 18.06
CA THR A 422 -13.53 -3.99 18.18
C THR A 422 -14.10 -4.39 16.84
N LYS A 423 -14.52 -5.65 16.69
CA LYS A 423 -15.30 -6.09 15.54
C LYS A 423 -16.68 -5.40 15.55
N ILE A 424 -17.04 -4.75 14.45
CA ILE A 424 -18.38 -4.18 14.25
C ILE A 424 -19.23 -5.21 13.51
N ASP A 425 -18.71 -5.74 12.39
CA ASP A 425 -19.28 -6.85 11.61
C ASP A 425 -18.14 -7.62 10.91
N ASP A 426 -18.47 -8.54 10.00
CA ASP A 426 -17.47 -9.38 9.32
C ASP A 426 -16.49 -8.58 8.43
N TYR A 427 -16.86 -7.41 7.94
CA TYR A 427 -16.03 -6.58 7.06
C TYR A 427 -15.76 -5.19 7.63
N LYS A 428 -16.11 -4.93 8.90
CA LYS A 428 -15.84 -3.66 9.59
C LYS A 428 -15.30 -3.88 10.99
N PHE A 429 -14.23 -3.17 11.32
CA PHE A 429 -13.71 -3.12 12.68
C PHE A 429 -13.29 -1.70 13.07
N LYS A 430 -13.31 -1.43 14.37
CA LYS A 430 -12.87 -0.18 14.97
C LYS A 430 -11.55 -0.38 15.71
N LEU A 431 -10.63 0.55 15.52
CA LEU A 431 -9.41 0.69 16.31
C LEU A 431 -9.58 1.82 17.33
N THR A 432 -9.15 1.58 18.58
CA THR A 432 -9.05 2.59 19.64
C THR A 432 -7.59 2.78 20.02
N LEU A 433 -7.06 3.99 19.87
CA LEU A 433 -5.64 4.30 20.05
C LEU A 433 -5.37 4.93 21.43
N THR A 434 -4.13 4.85 21.92
CA THR A 434 -3.70 5.51 23.17
C THR A 434 -3.54 7.03 23.05
N GLY A 435 -3.39 7.54 21.82
CA GLY A 435 -3.25 8.96 21.53
C GLY A 435 -3.73 9.29 20.11
N PRO A 436 -4.02 10.58 19.83
CA PRO A 436 -4.58 11.00 18.55
C PRO A 436 -3.57 10.76 17.43
N LYS A 437 -4.04 10.20 16.30
CA LYS A 437 -3.27 9.99 15.06
C LYS A 437 -4.04 10.56 13.88
N SER A 438 -3.34 11.07 12.88
CA SER A 438 -3.97 11.50 11.63
C SER A 438 -4.40 10.30 10.79
N GLN A 439 -5.35 10.50 9.87
CA GLN A 439 -5.76 9.44 8.95
C GLN A 439 -4.58 8.95 8.11
N TRP A 440 -3.74 9.89 7.65
CA TRP A 440 -2.50 9.59 6.92
C TRP A 440 -1.58 8.66 7.71
N HIS A 441 -1.39 8.93 9.01
CA HIS A 441 -0.61 8.08 9.91
C HIS A 441 -1.21 6.68 10.02
N VAL A 442 -2.52 6.58 10.21
CA VAL A 442 -3.22 5.29 10.30
C VAL A 442 -3.07 4.47 9.02
N MET A 443 -3.26 5.08 7.84
CA MET A 443 -3.06 4.40 6.56
C MET A 443 -1.61 3.94 6.36
N THR A 444 -0.64 4.78 6.73
CA THR A 444 0.80 4.47 6.63
C THR A 444 1.14 3.16 7.34
N TYR A 445 0.70 3.03 8.60
CA TYR A 445 1.12 1.90 9.42
C TYR A 445 0.19 0.70 9.31
N LEU A 446 -1.07 0.86 8.89
CA LEU A 446 -1.89 -0.26 8.42
C LEU A 446 -1.41 -0.82 7.07
N GLY A 447 -0.68 -0.02 6.28
CA GLY A 447 -0.03 -0.43 5.03
C GLY A 447 1.19 -1.36 5.19
N ILE A 448 1.56 -1.73 6.44
CA ILE A 448 2.68 -2.65 6.73
C ILE A 448 2.28 -3.79 7.68
N ILE A 449 1.00 -3.90 8.05
CA ILE A 449 0.49 -5.00 8.88
C ILE A 449 0.23 -6.21 8.00
N ASN A 450 0.86 -7.33 8.32
CA ASN A 450 0.67 -8.60 7.63
C ASN A 450 -0.34 -9.48 8.39
N LEU A 451 -1.18 -10.19 7.66
CA LEU A 451 -2.07 -11.21 8.19
C LEU A 451 -1.39 -12.59 8.23
N VAL A 452 -1.84 -13.42 9.18
CA VAL A 452 -1.49 -14.84 9.25
C VAL A 452 -2.74 -15.70 9.08
N HIS A 453 -2.62 -16.83 8.37
CA HIS A 453 -3.74 -17.75 8.17
C HIS A 453 -4.10 -18.44 9.49
N PRO A 454 -5.31 -18.24 10.07
CA PRO A 454 -5.60 -18.66 11.45
C PRO A 454 -5.41 -20.15 11.73
N GLU A 455 -5.85 -21.02 10.82
CA GLU A 455 -5.74 -22.47 10.99
C GLU A 455 -4.27 -22.92 10.90
N ASN A 456 -3.56 -22.53 9.83
CA ASN A 456 -2.16 -22.92 9.60
C ASN A 456 -1.24 -22.38 10.71
N PHE A 457 -1.48 -21.16 11.17
CA PHE A 457 -0.72 -20.56 12.25
C PHE A 457 -0.91 -21.33 13.56
N ASN A 458 -2.16 -21.69 13.89
CA ASN A 458 -2.46 -22.46 15.10
C ASN A 458 -1.93 -23.90 15.05
N ASN A 459 -2.01 -24.54 13.88
CA ASN A 459 -1.52 -25.91 13.68
C ASN A 459 0.01 -26.01 13.80
N GLY A 460 0.73 -24.89 13.68
CA GLY A 460 2.18 -24.84 13.76
C GLY A 460 2.74 -24.78 15.18
N PHE A 461 1.93 -24.54 16.22
CA PHE A 461 2.43 -24.33 17.57
C PHE A 461 3.03 -25.57 18.23
N ASN A 462 4.07 -25.36 19.03
CA ASN A 462 4.47 -26.30 20.08
C ASN A 462 3.44 -26.33 21.24
N GLU A 463 3.59 -27.30 22.15
CA GLU A 463 2.67 -27.48 23.29
C GLU A 463 2.56 -26.22 24.17
N GLU A 464 3.67 -25.50 24.36
CA GLU A 464 3.73 -24.28 25.18
C GLU A 464 3.21 -23.02 24.46
N ARG A 465 2.98 -23.10 23.15
CA ARG A 465 2.60 -21.98 22.26
C ARG A 465 3.58 -20.80 22.28
N THR A 466 4.86 -21.09 22.45
CA THR A 466 5.95 -20.11 22.42
C THR A 466 6.62 -20.03 21.04
N ILE A 467 6.49 -21.08 20.23
CA ILE A 467 7.11 -21.21 18.91
C ILE A 467 6.06 -21.80 17.96
N THR A 468 5.98 -21.28 16.73
CA THR A 468 5.17 -21.85 15.65
C THR A 468 6.04 -22.22 14.46
N SER A 469 5.73 -23.34 13.79
CA SER A 469 6.36 -23.73 12.53
C SER A 469 5.88 -22.90 11.34
N TYR A 470 4.88 -22.03 11.51
CA TYR A 470 4.38 -21.16 10.44
C TYR A 470 5.51 -20.34 9.83
N GLY A 471 5.58 -20.26 8.51
CA GLY A 471 6.67 -19.59 7.82
C GLY A 471 7.92 -20.45 7.61
N THR A 472 7.80 -21.78 7.72
CA THR A 472 8.87 -22.75 7.41
C THR A 472 8.51 -23.59 6.19
N VAL A 473 9.47 -24.32 5.63
CA VAL A 473 9.24 -25.23 4.50
C VAL A 473 8.16 -26.30 4.78
N THR A 474 7.93 -26.62 6.05
CA THR A 474 6.92 -27.62 6.48
C THR A 474 5.54 -27.01 6.79
N ASN A 475 5.44 -25.68 6.89
CA ASN A 475 4.20 -24.96 7.15
C ASN A 475 4.27 -23.58 6.47
N ILE A 476 4.15 -23.63 5.15
CA ILE A 476 4.27 -22.48 4.26
C ILE A 476 3.05 -21.54 4.48
N PRO A 477 3.25 -20.21 4.54
CA PRO A 477 2.15 -19.26 4.64
C PRO A 477 1.14 -19.42 3.49
N VAL A 478 -0.16 -19.36 3.81
CA VAL A 478 -1.21 -19.30 2.79
C VAL A 478 -1.26 -17.88 2.25
N SER A 479 -1.08 -17.74 0.94
CA SER A 479 -1.05 -16.43 0.28
C SER A 479 -2.43 -15.74 0.31
N TYR A 480 -2.43 -14.42 0.42
CA TYR A 480 -3.54 -13.51 0.14
C TYR A 480 -3.10 -12.36 -0.79
N GLY A 481 -1.91 -12.50 -1.39
CA GLY A 481 -1.32 -11.56 -2.33
C GLY A 481 -1.29 -12.11 -3.77
N PRO A 482 -0.49 -11.49 -4.65
CA PRO A 482 -0.53 -11.74 -6.09
C PRO A 482 0.01 -13.11 -6.54
N TYR A 483 0.80 -13.79 -5.71
CA TYR A 483 1.33 -15.12 -6.02
C TYR A 483 1.20 -16.09 -4.85
N VAL A 484 1.21 -17.39 -5.16
CA VAL A 484 1.24 -18.50 -4.22
C VAL A 484 2.61 -19.17 -4.33
N LEU A 485 3.24 -19.48 -3.20
CA LEU A 485 4.47 -20.27 -3.16
C LEU A 485 4.13 -21.74 -3.39
N GLU A 486 4.38 -22.24 -4.60
CA GLU A 486 4.04 -23.61 -5.03
C GLU A 486 5.11 -24.62 -4.57
N ASN A 487 6.39 -24.23 -4.62
CA ASN A 487 7.50 -25.07 -4.19
C ASN A 487 8.57 -24.23 -3.49
N TRP A 488 8.97 -24.69 -2.30
CA TRP A 488 10.12 -24.18 -1.57
C TRP A 488 11.05 -25.36 -1.29
N GLU A 489 12.20 -25.36 -1.97
CA GLU A 489 13.31 -26.24 -1.62
C GLU A 489 14.30 -25.40 -0.81
N GLU A 490 14.37 -25.65 0.49
CA GLU A 490 15.17 -24.91 1.47
C GLU A 490 16.62 -24.77 0.99
N ASP A 491 17.13 -23.54 1.02
CA ASP A 491 18.45 -23.13 0.52
C ASP A 491 18.76 -23.48 -0.97
N VAL A 492 17.75 -23.87 -1.75
CA VAL A 492 17.94 -24.29 -3.15
C VAL A 492 17.18 -23.39 -4.11
N LYS A 493 15.84 -23.30 -4.01
CA LYS A 493 15.02 -22.52 -4.95
C LYS A 493 13.60 -22.26 -4.45
N PHE A 494 12.99 -21.24 -5.03
CA PHE A 494 11.56 -20.93 -4.93
C PHE A 494 10.87 -21.03 -6.30
N THR A 495 9.61 -21.50 -6.29
CA THR A 495 8.70 -21.44 -7.43
C THR A 495 7.36 -20.90 -6.97
N PHE A 496 6.92 -19.81 -7.59
CA PHE A 496 5.64 -19.17 -7.35
C PHE A 496 4.72 -19.27 -8.56
N LYS A 497 3.42 -19.32 -8.32
CA LYS A 497 2.36 -19.23 -9.33
C LYS A 497 1.48 -18.03 -9.06
N ARG A 498 1.01 -17.35 -10.11
CA ARG A 498 0.04 -16.26 -9.93
C ARG A 498 -1.19 -16.78 -9.18
N ASN A 499 -1.63 -16.00 -8.19
CA ASN A 499 -2.81 -16.31 -7.41
C ASN A 499 -4.07 -15.91 -8.20
N GLU A 500 -4.71 -16.90 -8.84
CA GLU A 500 -5.93 -16.67 -9.64
C GLU A 500 -7.16 -16.23 -8.83
N LYS A 501 -7.05 -16.27 -7.50
CA LYS A 501 -8.06 -15.80 -6.53
C LYS A 501 -7.77 -14.40 -5.98
N TYR A 502 -6.64 -13.80 -6.31
CA TYR A 502 -6.29 -12.45 -5.86
C TYR A 502 -7.17 -11.41 -6.57
N TYR A 503 -7.79 -10.50 -5.82
CA TYR A 503 -8.78 -9.54 -6.35
C TYR A 503 -8.20 -8.63 -7.46
N LYS A 504 -6.90 -8.30 -7.38
CA LYS A 504 -6.17 -7.51 -8.38
C LYS A 504 -5.30 -8.35 -9.34
N LYS A 505 -5.60 -9.63 -9.54
CA LYS A 505 -4.77 -10.53 -10.38
C LYS A 505 -4.47 -10.02 -11.79
N HIS A 506 -5.37 -9.21 -12.37
CA HIS A 506 -5.20 -8.67 -13.72
C HIS A 506 -4.04 -7.67 -13.83
N GLU A 507 -3.55 -7.14 -12.71
CA GLU A 507 -2.35 -6.31 -12.68
C GLU A 507 -1.06 -7.12 -12.90
N TYR A 508 -1.11 -8.45 -12.80
CA TYR A 508 0.06 -9.32 -12.80
C TYR A 508 0.03 -10.26 -14.01
N THR A 509 0.84 -9.96 -15.04
CA THR A 509 0.89 -10.78 -16.27
C THR A 509 1.80 -12.00 -16.14
N ILE A 510 2.79 -11.96 -15.24
CA ILE A 510 3.70 -13.08 -14.99
C ILE A 510 2.89 -14.22 -14.36
N GLY A 511 2.90 -15.40 -14.99
CA GLY A 511 2.19 -16.57 -14.50
C GLY A 511 3.03 -17.40 -13.54
N THR A 512 4.36 -17.36 -13.66
CA THR A 512 5.28 -18.12 -12.80
C THR A 512 6.53 -17.29 -12.50
N ILE A 513 6.93 -17.26 -11.24
CA ILE A 513 8.23 -16.74 -10.82
C ILE A 513 9.09 -17.91 -10.35
N ASN A 514 10.28 -18.09 -10.91
CA ASN A 514 11.21 -19.15 -10.53
C ASN A 514 12.54 -18.55 -10.12
N GLY A 515 13.25 -19.21 -9.21
CA GLY A 515 14.59 -18.73 -8.91
C GLY A 515 15.39 -19.56 -7.92
N PRO A 516 16.71 -19.72 -8.15
CA PRO A 516 17.60 -20.30 -7.17
C PRO A 516 17.87 -19.33 -6.00
N VAL A 517 18.23 -19.89 -4.84
CA VAL A 517 18.82 -19.14 -3.74
C VAL A 517 20.32 -18.95 -4.04
N ILE A 518 20.77 -17.71 -4.24
CA ILE A 518 22.16 -17.38 -4.58
C ILE A 518 22.61 -16.14 -3.81
N THR A 519 23.71 -16.25 -3.06
CA THR A 519 24.29 -15.13 -2.28
C THR A 519 25.52 -14.49 -2.92
N SER A 520 26.16 -15.13 -3.90
CA SER A 520 27.28 -14.55 -4.65
C SER A 520 26.78 -13.75 -5.86
N GLN A 521 27.21 -12.50 -5.96
CA GLN A 521 26.93 -11.67 -7.14
C GLN A 521 27.57 -12.27 -8.41
N SER A 522 28.75 -12.90 -8.29
CA SER A 522 29.39 -13.60 -9.42
C SER A 522 28.50 -14.69 -10.00
N ASP A 523 27.88 -15.50 -9.14
CA ASP A 523 26.99 -16.58 -9.58
C ASP A 523 25.70 -16.03 -10.20
N ILE A 524 25.10 -14.98 -9.61
CA ILE A 524 23.94 -14.28 -10.20
C ILE A 524 24.27 -13.78 -11.62
N ILE A 525 25.43 -13.13 -11.80
CA ILE A 525 25.87 -12.61 -13.10
C ILE A 525 26.13 -13.74 -14.09
N ASN A 526 26.72 -14.85 -13.65
CA ASN A 526 26.97 -16.01 -14.51
C ASN A 526 25.67 -16.67 -14.98
N GLU A 527 24.69 -16.84 -14.10
CA GLU A 527 23.38 -17.42 -14.45
C GLU A 527 22.57 -16.48 -15.37
N PHE A 528 22.65 -15.16 -15.16
CA PHE A 528 22.09 -14.16 -16.07
C PHE A 528 22.73 -14.22 -17.46
N LYS A 529 24.06 -14.24 -17.55
CA LYS A 529 24.79 -14.40 -18.83
C LYS A 529 24.47 -15.72 -19.53
N ALA A 530 24.14 -16.76 -18.77
CA ALA A 530 23.70 -18.06 -19.29
C ALA A 530 22.23 -18.06 -19.76
N GLY A 531 21.49 -16.97 -19.59
CA GLY A 531 20.06 -16.85 -19.96
C GLY A 531 19.13 -17.61 -19.02
N LYS A 532 19.56 -17.89 -17.78
CA LYS A 532 18.76 -18.59 -16.77
C LYS A 532 18.08 -17.65 -15.77
N LEU A 533 18.53 -16.40 -15.70
CA LEU A 533 17.88 -15.31 -14.97
C LEU A 533 17.50 -14.21 -15.96
N ASP A 534 16.35 -13.58 -15.73
CA ASP A 534 15.83 -12.47 -16.53
C ASP A 534 16.29 -11.10 -16.01
N ILE A 535 16.75 -11.05 -14.76
CA ILE A 535 17.30 -9.85 -14.12
C ILE A 535 18.58 -10.18 -13.34
N ALA A 536 19.49 -9.21 -13.28
CA ALA A 536 20.63 -9.25 -12.37
C ALA A 536 20.96 -7.84 -11.86
N GLY A 537 21.19 -7.72 -10.55
CA GLY A 537 21.73 -6.50 -9.95
C GLY A 537 23.20 -6.32 -10.31
N VAL A 538 23.52 -5.27 -11.06
CA VAL A 538 24.90 -4.94 -11.47
C VAL A 538 25.44 -3.77 -10.66
N GLY A 539 26.60 -3.97 -10.04
CA GLY A 539 27.29 -2.98 -9.24
C GLY A 539 28.67 -3.49 -8.85
N GLY A 540 29.45 -2.68 -8.13
CA GLY A 540 30.76 -3.11 -7.65
C GLY A 540 31.70 -3.48 -8.79
N GLN A 541 32.27 -4.68 -8.73
CA GLN A 541 33.23 -5.17 -9.73
C GLN A 541 32.61 -5.38 -11.12
N PHE A 542 31.29 -5.57 -11.21
CA PHE A 542 30.59 -5.83 -12.47
C PHE A 542 30.11 -4.56 -13.18
N TRP A 543 30.11 -3.42 -12.50
CA TRP A 543 29.59 -2.17 -13.07
C TRP A 543 30.24 -1.81 -14.41
N LYS A 544 31.58 -1.86 -14.49
CA LYS A 544 32.34 -1.51 -15.70
C LYS A 544 31.98 -2.39 -16.91
N GLU A 545 31.48 -3.61 -16.69
CA GLU A 545 31.05 -4.50 -17.77
C GLU A 545 29.67 -4.10 -18.32
N PHE A 546 28.76 -3.63 -17.46
CA PHE A 546 27.35 -3.44 -17.80
C PHE A 546 26.92 -1.98 -17.92
N MET A 547 27.76 -1.00 -17.56
CA MET A 547 27.39 0.41 -17.48
C MET A 547 26.87 1.03 -18.79
N ASP A 548 27.23 0.45 -19.94
CA ASP A 548 26.78 0.88 -21.27
C ASP A 548 25.73 -0.08 -21.89
N HIS A 549 25.20 -1.04 -21.12
CA HIS A 549 24.23 -2.01 -21.63
C HIS A 549 22.87 -1.33 -21.87
N PRO A 550 22.21 -1.54 -23.03
CA PRO A 550 20.98 -0.84 -23.39
C PRO A 550 19.79 -1.14 -22.46
N ASN A 551 19.81 -2.28 -21.77
CA ASN A 551 18.79 -2.69 -20.79
C ASN A 551 19.22 -2.43 -19.33
N LEU A 552 20.25 -1.59 -19.10
CA LEU A 552 20.63 -1.19 -17.75
C LEU A 552 19.65 -0.11 -17.24
N TYR A 553 19.01 -0.39 -16.11
CA TYR A 553 18.19 0.58 -15.39
C TYR A 553 18.86 0.97 -14.08
N VAL A 554 18.97 2.27 -13.81
CA VAL A 554 19.58 2.81 -12.59
C VAL A 554 18.58 3.68 -11.85
N SER A 555 18.10 3.21 -10.70
CA SER A 555 17.27 4.00 -9.79
C SER A 555 18.11 4.63 -8.68
N PRO A 556 17.69 5.78 -8.12
CA PRO A 556 18.22 6.23 -6.85
C PRO A 556 17.91 5.20 -5.76
N SER A 557 18.61 5.29 -4.64
CA SER A 557 18.32 4.46 -3.47
C SER A 557 17.96 5.32 -2.27
N ASN A 558 16.90 4.91 -1.56
CA ASN A 558 16.58 5.43 -0.22
C ASN A 558 17.50 4.86 0.86
N SER A 559 18.49 4.07 0.47
CA SER A 559 19.46 3.50 1.38
C SER A 559 20.68 4.39 1.52
N PHE A 560 21.20 4.47 2.74
CA PHE A 560 22.55 4.95 2.98
C PHE A 560 23.34 3.88 3.74
N TYR A 561 24.64 3.83 3.48
CA TYR A 561 25.55 2.89 4.12
C TYR A 561 26.63 3.63 4.90
N ARG A 562 27.10 3.03 5.98
CA ARG A 562 28.11 3.59 6.88
C ARG A 562 29.00 2.50 7.47
N PHE A 563 30.13 2.93 8.02
CA PHE A 563 30.87 2.12 8.99
C PHE A 563 30.35 2.48 10.38
N ALA A 564 29.59 1.56 10.98
CA ALA A 564 29.15 1.69 12.36
C ALA A 564 30.30 1.37 13.31
N ILE A 565 30.36 2.05 14.45
CA ILE A 565 31.40 1.90 15.47
C ILE A 565 30.70 1.66 16.80
N SER A 566 31.15 0.70 17.61
CA SER A 566 30.73 0.62 19.01
C SER A 566 31.77 1.24 19.92
N LEU A 567 31.30 1.97 20.94
CA LEU A 567 32.09 2.49 22.05
C LEU A 567 31.93 1.62 23.30
N ASP A 568 30.93 0.75 23.32
CA ASP A 568 30.65 -0.17 24.40
C ASP A 568 30.41 -1.60 23.89
N ARG A 569 31.19 -2.56 24.41
CA ARG A 569 31.06 -4.01 24.15
C ARG A 569 30.55 -4.77 25.39
N SER A 570 30.06 -4.07 26.42
CA SER A 570 29.70 -4.65 27.72
C SER A 570 28.61 -5.73 27.67
N GLU A 571 27.71 -5.69 26.68
CA GLU A 571 26.68 -6.72 26.43
C GLU A 571 27.13 -7.83 25.48
N GLY A 572 28.38 -7.78 25.01
CA GLY A 572 28.95 -8.78 24.14
C GLY A 572 29.26 -10.10 24.83
N THR A 573 29.32 -11.17 24.03
CA THR A 573 29.65 -12.51 24.51
C THR A 573 31.08 -12.93 24.18
N SER A 574 31.79 -12.14 23.36
CA SER A 574 33.18 -12.42 22.96
C SER A 574 34.19 -12.26 24.09
N GLY A 575 33.82 -11.54 25.17
CA GLY A 575 34.72 -11.14 26.25
C GLY A 575 35.75 -10.07 25.84
N LYS A 576 35.64 -9.50 24.63
CA LYS A 576 36.49 -8.40 24.17
C LYS A 576 36.02 -7.08 24.75
N THR A 577 36.96 -6.17 24.96
CA THR A 577 36.69 -4.78 25.35
C THR A 577 36.88 -3.86 24.17
N THR A 578 36.14 -2.76 24.10
CA THR A 578 36.31 -1.71 23.08
C THR A 578 37.77 -1.27 23.02
N SER A 579 38.33 -1.17 21.81
CA SER A 579 39.68 -0.61 21.62
C SER A 579 39.76 0.80 22.20
N PRO A 580 40.66 1.11 23.16
CA PRO A 580 40.65 2.41 23.85
C PRO A 580 40.82 3.62 22.93
N ILE A 581 41.42 3.43 21.76
CA ILE A 581 41.58 4.49 20.77
C ILE A 581 40.23 4.94 20.19
N LEU A 582 39.24 4.04 20.08
CA LEU A 582 37.89 4.37 19.56
C LEU A 582 37.12 5.29 20.52
N LEU A 583 37.44 5.23 21.82
CA LEU A 583 36.87 6.12 22.83
C LEU A 583 37.33 7.58 22.62
N GLN A 584 38.47 7.80 21.97
CA GLN A 584 38.97 9.13 21.63
C GLN A 584 38.15 9.74 20.48
N ASN A 585 37.40 10.82 20.76
CA ASN A 585 36.58 11.51 19.75
C ASN A 585 37.39 11.97 18.53
N LYS A 586 38.64 12.42 18.73
CA LYS A 586 39.57 12.81 17.67
C LYS A 586 39.92 11.65 16.75
N PHE A 587 40.04 10.43 17.27
CA PHE A 587 40.29 9.26 16.42
C PHE A 587 39.06 8.89 15.58
N ARG A 588 37.85 8.97 16.13
CA ARG A 588 36.62 8.78 15.33
C ARG A 588 36.51 9.80 14.20
N ARG A 589 36.86 11.07 14.48
CA ARG A 589 36.97 12.10 13.45
C ARG A 589 38.11 11.82 12.45
N ALA A 590 39.23 11.25 12.90
CA ALA A 590 40.31 10.81 12.02
C ALA A 590 39.84 9.70 11.07
N LEU A 591 39.06 8.71 11.54
CA LEU A 591 38.47 7.67 10.70
C LEU A 591 37.55 8.26 9.61
N TYR A 592 36.70 9.23 9.98
CA TYR A 592 35.84 9.94 9.01
C TYR A 592 36.66 10.59 7.89
N LEU A 593 37.73 11.30 8.25
CA LEU A 593 38.61 12.02 7.32
C LEU A 593 39.57 11.09 6.56
N ALA A 594 39.85 9.91 7.10
CA ALA A 594 40.65 8.87 6.46
C ALA A 594 39.85 8.06 5.44
N THR A 595 38.52 8.17 5.43
CA THR A 595 37.67 7.44 4.49
C THR A 595 37.68 8.14 3.13
N ASP A 596 38.38 7.57 2.14
CA ASP A 596 38.35 8.06 0.76
C ASP A 596 37.07 7.59 0.07
N ARG A 597 35.98 8.33 0.29
CA ARG A 597 34.65 7.94 -0.20
C ARG A 597 34.58 7.92 -1.72
N LEU A 598 35.31 8.80 -2.41
CA LEU A 598 35.33 8.82 -3.88
C LEU A 598 36.02 7.57 -4.43
N ASP A 599 37.16 7.16 -3.86
CA ASP A 599 37.81 5.90 -4.21
C ASP A 599 36.89 4.70 -3.90
N TYR A 600 36.26 4.68 -2.73
CA TYR A 600 35.30 3.64 -2.36
C TYR A 600 34.15 3.52 -3.36
N THR A 601 33.49 4.63 -3.71
CA THR A 601 32.33 4.58 -4.61
C THR A 601 32.71 4.28 -6.06
N ASN A 602 33.92 4.64 -6.50
CA ASN A 602 34.38 4.37 -7.86
C ASN A 602 34.96 2.96 -8.03
N GLU A 603 35.67 2.45 -7.03
CA GLU A 603 36.45 1.21 -7.14
C GLU A 603 35.89 0.06 -6.32
N VAL A 604 35.08 0.33 -5.28
CA VAL A 604 34.42 -0.68 -4.44
C VAL A 604 32.93 -0.78 -4.73
N GLN A 605 32.18 0.30 -4.80
CA GLN A 605 30.73 0.17 -4.96
C GLN A 605 30.13 1.06 -6.05
N PRO A 606 30.64 1.09 -7.29
CA PRO A 606 29.95 1.83 -8.35
C PRO A 606 28.58 1.19 -8.66
N PRO A 607 27.55 1.97 -8.98
CA PRO A 607 27.52 3.43 -9.18
C PRO A 607 27.08 4.23 -7.94
N SER A 608 27.39 3.78 -6.72
CA SER A 608 27.02 4.52 -5.50
C SER A 608 27.63 5.93 -5.47
N GLU A 609 27.05 6.80 -4.64
CA GLU A 609 27.52 8.19 -4.44
C GLU A 609 28.08 8.38 -3.02
N PRO A 610 29.13 9.23 -2.84
CA PRO A 610 29.66 9.54 -1.51
C PRO A 610 28.60 10.16 -0.59
N ALA A 611 28.41 9.57 0.59
CA ALA A 611 27.57 10.13 1.64
C ALA A 611 28.42 10.76 2.76
N LEU A 612 28.18 12.05 3.03
CA LEU A 612 28.88 12.82 4.08
C LEU A 612 28.14 12.82 5.42
N GLY A 613 26.89 12.39 5.41
CA GLY A 613 26.02 12.25 6.56
C GLY A 613 25.12 11.02 6.43
N LEU A 614 24.07 10.99 7.23
CA LEU A 614 23.14 9.86 7.35
C LEU A 614 21.85 10.07 6.53
N LEU A 615 21.91 10.92 5.50
CA LEU A 615 20.83 11.14 4.53
C LEU A 615 21.37 10.83 3.13
N SER A 616 20.57 10.14 2.32
CA SER A 616 20.90 9.74 0.94
C SER A 616 20.41 10.76 -0.09
N ASN A 617 20.82 10.56 -1.35
CA ASN A 617 20.55 11.43 -2.50
C ASN A 617 19.11 11.55 -2.99
N ILE A 618 18.17 11.09 -2.19
CA ILE A 618 16.73 11.22 -2.41
C ILE A 618 16.03 12.01 -1.32
N HIS A 619 16.69 12.30 -0.20
CA HIS A 619 16.05 12.93 0.94
C HIS A 619 15.96 14.44 0.71
N GLN A 620 14.75 14.93 0.57
CA GLN A 620 14.40 16.31 0.32
C GLN A 620 13.92 16.99 1.59
N VAL A 621 14.11 18.31 1.70
CA VAL A 621 13.62 19.09 2.85
C VAL A 621 12.10 19.30 2.80
N SER A 622 11.51 19.23 1.61
CA SER A 622 10.07 19.31 1.36
C SER A 622 9.76 18.76 -0.04
N GLU A 623 8.49 18.52 -0.33
CA GLU A 623 7.98 18.09 -1.65
C GLU A 623 8.24 19.12 -2.77
N TRP A 624 8.54 20.37 -2.41
CA TRP A 624 8.87 21.45 -3.35
C TRP A 624 10.37 21.56 -3.65
N ALA A 625 11.21 20.81 -2.92
CA ALA A 625 12.65 20.89 -3.11
C ALA A 625 13.04 20.31 -4.47
N THR A 626 13.80 21.09 -5.24
CA THR A 626 14.27 20.70 -6.58
C THR A 626 15.50 19.78 -6.54
N GLY A 627 15.97 19.41 -5.35
CA GLY A 627 17.14 18.56 -5.16
C GLY A 627 17.23 18.00 -3.75
N ALA A 628 18.12 17.02 -3.58
CA ALA A 628 18.35 16.36 -2.31
C ALA A 628 19.08 17.27 -1.31
N TYR A 629 18.76 17.12 -0.03
CA TYR A 629 19.21 17.97 1.07
C TYR A 629 20.73 17.99 1.18
N GLU A 630 21.39 16.85 1.05
CA GLU A 630 22.84 16.71 1.17
C GLU A 630 23.62 17.41 0.04
N LYS A 631 22.95 17.76 -1.06
CA LYS A 631 23.51 18.55 -2.17
C LYS A 631 23.23 20.05 -2.04
N SER A 632 22.49 20.48 -1.02
CA SER A 632 22.18 21.90 -0.82
C SER A 632 23.42 22.71 -0.41
N ALA A 633 23.51 23.96 -0.88
CA ALA A 633 24.60 24.86 -0.52
C ALA A 633 24.69 25.08 1.01
N VAL A 634 23.55 25.08 1.70
CA VAL A 634 23.48 25.21 3.17
C VAL A 634 24.24 24.07 3.85
N VAL A 635 23.93 22.82 3.48
CA VAL A 635 24.57 21.64 4.08
C VAL A 635 26.06 21.60 3.74
N LEU A 636 26.42 21.87 2.48
CA LEU A 636 27.83 21.87 2.07
C LEU A 636 28.64 22.92 2.84
N ASN A 637 28.10 24.13 3.04
CA ASN A 637 28.77 25.16 3.84
C ASN A 637 28.92 24.74 5.32
N GLN A 638 27.88 24.16 5.92
CA GLN A 638 27.95 23.65 7.30
C GLN A 638 29.01 22.55 7.47
N LEU A 639 29.11 21.63 6.50
CA LEU A 639 30.15 20.60 6.51
C LEU A 639 31.55 21.21 6.41
N GLU A 640 31.72 22.26 5.60
CA GLU A 640 33.00 22.98 5.50
C GLU A 640 33.36 23.70 6.82
N GLU A 641 32.40 24.38 7.45
CA GLU A 641 32.58 25.04 8.76
C GLU A 641 32.94 24.04 9.87
N LEU A 642 32.35 22.84 9.82
CA LEU A 642 32.69 21.75 10.72
C LEU A 642 34.07 21.12 10.42
N GLY A 643 34.72 21.50 9.32
CA GLY A 643 36.00 20.94 8.87
C GLY A 643 35.87 19.51 8.35
N LEU A 644 34.80 19.22 7.60
CA LEU A 644 34.47 17.93 7.01
C LEU A 644 34.61 17.90 5.48
N TYR A 645 35.26 18.90 4.88
CA TYR A 645 35.78 18.90 3.50
C TYR A 645 34.84 18.29 2.43
N PRO A 646 33.64 18.85 2.21
CA PRO A 646 32.65 18.26 1.30
C PRO A 646 33.14 18.14 -0.14
N GLN A 647 34.00 19.06 -0.59
CA GLN A 647 34.57 19.06 -1.95
C GLN A 647 35.43 17.83 -2.26
N SER A 648 35.97 17.16 -1.24
CA SER A 648 36.77 15.94 -1.37
C SER A 648 36.02 14.69 -0.90
N GLY A 649 34.70 14.74 -0.76
CA GLY A 649 33.94 13.63 -0.17
C GLY A 649 34.32 13.37 1.30
N GLY A 650 34.74 14.43 2.01
CA GLY A 650 35.15 14.35 3.41
C GLY A 650 36.50 13.69 3.63
N TYR A 651 37.29 13.49 2.57
CA TYR A 651 38.62 12.92 2.67
C TYR A 651 39.69 14.00 2.91
N ASN A 652 40.47 13.87 3.98
CA ASN A 652 41.64 14.68 4.27
C ASN A 652 42.68 13.88 5.07
N ILE A 653 43.69 13.36 4.36
CA ILE A 653 44.69 12.45 4.94
C ILE A 653 45.60 13.12 5.97
N ASP A 654 46.00 14.36 5.74
CA ASP A 654 46.94 15.06 6.62
C ASP A 654 46.27 15.40 7.95
N GLU A 655 45.03 15.87 7.88
CA GLU A 655 44.23 16.14 9.08
C GLU A 655 43.87 14.84 9.83
N ALA A 656 43.54 13.76 9.11
CA ALA A 656 43.31 12.46 9.73
C ALA A 656 44.55 11.98 10.53
N ARG A 657 45.75 12.08 9.94
CA ARG A 657 47.01 11.71 10.61
C ARG A 657 47.30 12.58 11.83
N ARG A 658 47.07 13.89 11.73
CA ARG A 658 47.22 14.83 12.85
C ARG A 658 46.28 14.46 14.01
N LEU A 659 45.00 14.23 13.72
CA LEU A 659 44.01 13.86 14.72
C LEU A 659 44.31 12.48 15.35
N PHE A 660 44.81 11.52 14.57
CA PHE A 660 45.28 10.24 15.11
C PHE A 660 46.46 10.41 16.06
N ALA A 661 47.44 11.26 15.71
CA ALA A 661 48.58 11.57 16.59
C ALA A 661 48.12 12.13 17.95
N GLU A 662 47.17 13.05 17.92
CA GLU A 662 46.62 13.66 19.14
C GLU A 662 45.81 12.67 19.96
N ALA A 663 45.01 11.83 19.31
CA ALA A 663 44.24 10.78 19.98
C ALA A 663 45.16 9.75 20.65
N TYR A 664 46.21 9.31 19.96
CA TYR A 664 47.19 8.37 20.51
C TYR A 664 47.95 8.99 21.69
N ALA A 665 48.39 10.24 21.56
CA ALA A 665 49.05 10.96 22.65
C ALA A 665 48.15 11.08 23.89
N ALA A 666 46.86 11.37 23.70
CA ALA A 666 45.88 11.41 24.78
C ALA A 666 45.68 10.03 25.43
N ALA A 667 45.58 8.97 24.61
CA ALA A 667 45.43 7.61 25.11
C ALA A 667 46.66 7.13 25.90
N VAL A 668 47.88 7.50 25.47
CA VAL A 668 49.11 7.25 26.25
C VAL A 668 49.10 8.03 27.56
N ALA A 669 48.70 9.31 27.54
CA ALA A 669 48.60 10.13 28.75
C ALA A 669 47.59 9.56 29.77
N ASN A 670 46.53 8.91 29.29
CA ASN A 670 45.53 8.22 30.11
C ASN A 670 45.96 6.80 30.54
N SER A 671 47.16 6.34 30.17
CA SER A 671 47.64 4.97 30.40
C SER A 671 46.85 3.87 29.68
N ASP A 672 46.08 4.23 28.64
CA ASP A 672 45.38 3.27 27.78
C ASP A 672 46.36 2.56 26.83
N TYR A 673 47.47 3.23 26.49
CA TYR A 673 48.55 2.69 25.66
C TYR A 673 49.92 2.99 26.27
N SER A 674 50.86 2.05 26.15
CA SER A 674 52.28 2.35 26.36
C SER A 674 52.87 3.06 25.13
N PRO A 675 53.88 3.94 25.28
CA PRO A 675 54.55 4.54 24.12
C PRO A 675 55.04 3.50 23.11
N GLY A 676 54.60 3.63 21.85
CA GLY A 676 54.94 2.70 20.77
C GLY A 676 54.12 1.40 20.75
N GLN A 677 53.17 1.21 21.68
CA GLN A 677 52.23 0.10 21.63
C GLN A 677 51.37 0.22 20.36
N LYS A 678 51.27 -0.90 19.64
CA LYS A 678 50.46 -1.04 18.43
C LYS A 678 48.98 -0.81 18.73
N VAL A 679 48.34 -0.03 17.87
CA VAL A 679 46.89 0.20 17.86
C VAL A 679 46.23 -0.83 16.95
N THR A 680 45.21 -1.51 17.45
CA THR A 680 44.39 -2.44 16.67
C THR A 680 42.94 -2.03 16.75
N ILE A 681 42.24 -2.09 15.61
CA ILE A 681 40.78 -2.05 15.56
C ILE A 681 40.28 -3.27 14.80
N GLU A 682 39.18 -3.84 15.25
CA GLU A 682 38.50 -4.95 14.58
C GLU A 682 37.45 -4.44 13.57
N PHE A 683 37.38 -5.06 12.40
CA PHE A 683 36.33 -4.85 11.41
C PHE A 683 35.57 -6.15 11.18
N SER A 684 34.42 -6.27 11.82
CA SER A 684 33.55 -7.45 11.75
C SER A 684 32.56 -7.33 10.59
N PHE A 685 32.34 -8.42 9.85
CA PHE A 685 31.43 -8.44 8.70
C PHE A 685 30.87 -9.84 8.42
N TYR A 686 29.65 -9.90 7.87
CA TYR A 686 29.08 -11.15 7.33
C TYR A 686 29.90 -11.63 6.12
N ASP A 687 30.40 -12.87 6.17
CA ASP A 687 31.42 -13.39 5.26
C ASP A 687 30.94 -13.77 3.85
N VAL A 688 30.48 -12.78 3.09
CA VAL A 688 30.10 -12.90 1.67
C VAL A 688 31.05 -12.13 0.74
N GLU A 689 31.03 -12.48 -0.55
CA GLU A 689 31.95 -11.94 -1.58
C GLU A 689 32.01 -10.41 -1.58
N THR A 690 30.85 -9.75 -1.61
CA THR A 690 30.72 -8.29 -1.61
C THR A 690 31.31 -7.67 -0.33
N ASN A 691 31.01 -8.25 0.83
CA ASN A 691 31.50 -7.78 2.13
C ASN A 691 33.00 -7.99 2.32
N ARG A 692 33.57 -9.10 1.84
CA ARG A 692 35.03 -9.33 1.85
C ARG A 692 35.76 -8.25 1.06
N ARG A 693 35.23 -7.85 -0.10
CA ARG A 693 35.80 -6.78 -0.91
C ARG A 693 35.79 -5.44 -0.17
N MET A 694 34.68 -5.11 0.51
CA MET A 694 34.58 -3.92 1.35
C MET A 694 35.56 -3.96 2.54
N ALA A 695 35.62 -5.08 3.25
CA ALA A 695 36.52 -5.27 4.39
C ALA A 695 38.01 -5.12 4.00
N ASN A 696 38.40 -5.71 2.86
CA ASN A 696 39.76 -5.57 2.32
C ASN A 696 40.09 -4.10 1.98
N TRP A 697 39.14 -3.36 1.41
CA TRP A 697 39.32 -1.93 1.16
C TRP A 697 39.47 -1.13 2.45
N VAL A 698 38.63 -1.39 3.46
CA VAL A 698 38.72 -0.72 4.78
C VAL A 698 40.09 -0.93 5.40
N LYS A 699 40.59 -2.17 5.42
CA LYS A 699 41.94 -2.49 5.91
C LYS A 699 43.00 -1.73 5.12
N ALA A 700 42.98 -1.83 3.80
CA ALA A 700 43.97 -1.18 2.94
C ALA A 700 43.98 0.35 3.12
N GLN A 701 42.80 0.97 3.19
CA GLN A 701 42.66 2.42 3.32
C GLN A 701 43.15 2.91 4.68
N TYR A 702 42.67 2.35 5.79
CA TYR A 702 43.06 2.84 7.11
C TYR A 702 44.51 2.51 7.46
N GLU A 703 45.05 1.38 7.01
CA GLU A 703 46.49 1.10 7.20
C GLU A 703 47.37 2.02 6.35
N LYS A 704 46.97 2.34 5.11
CA LYS A 704 47.65 3.36 4.28
C LYS A 704 47.65 4.73 4.97
N VAL A 705 46.56 5.10 5.63
CA VAL A 705 46.44 6.41 6.27
C VAL A 705 47.19 6.46 7.59
N PHE A 706 47.13 5.44 8.45
CA PHE A 706 47.61 5.52 9.84
C PHE A 706 48.90 4.74 10.13
N ASN A 707 49.12 3.56 9.54
CA ASN A 707 50.19 2.66 9.97
C ASN A 707 51.59 3.23 9.66
N LYS A 708 52.40 3.48 10.71
CA LYS A 708 53.76 4.07 10.60
C LYS A 708 53.80 5.39 9.85
N THR A 709 52.70 6.13 9.84
CA THR A 709 52.62 7.47 9.23
C THR A 709 52.64 8.60 10.26
N THR A 710 52.43 8.25 11.54
CA THR A 710 52.41 9.15 12.69
C THR A 710 53.45 8.70 13.70
N LYS A 711 54.08 9.67 14.39
CA LYS A 711 55.08 9.41 15.44
C LYS A 711 54.62 9.95 16.80
N TYR A 712 54.94 9.21 17.85
CA TYR A 712 54.83 9.66 19.24
C TYR A 712 56.21 9.56 19.90
N GLU A 713 56.71 10.68 20.45
CA GLU A 713 58.06 10.77 21.03
C GLU A 713 59.19 10.24 20.11
N GLY A 714 59.02 10.38 18.79
CA GLY A 714 59.98 9.92 17.79
C GLY A 714 59.85 8.45 17.37
N VAL A 715 58.94 7.68 17.99
CA VAL A 715 58.65 6.28 17.64
C VAL A 715 57.46 6.23 16.67
N ASP A 716 57.56 5.42 15.62
CA ASP A 716 56.44 5.18 14.70
C ASP A 716 55.31 4.44 15.42
N VAL A 717 54.09 4.94 15.29
CA VAL A 717 52.90 4.28 15.82
C VAL A 717 52.44 3.23 14.81
N GLU A 718 52.46 1.95 15.22
CA GLU A 718 51.90 0.87 14.42
C GLU A 718 50.38 0.85 14.53
N PHE A 719 49.70 0.66 13.40
CA PHE A 719 48.25 0.56 13.31
C PHE A 719 47.87 -0.64 12.44
N GLU A 720 46.89 -1.42 12.88
CA GLU A 720 46.34 -2.55 12.11
C GLU A 720 44.82 -2.59 12.21
N VAL A 721 44.18 -2.90 11.08
CA VAL A 721 42.79 -3.35 11.04
C VAL A 721 42.75 -4.87 11.01
N ILE A 722 42.15 -5.50 12.01
CA ILE A 722 41.92 -6.94 12.07
C ILE A 722 40.58 -7.22 11.38
N LEU A 723 40.60 -8.06 10.35
CA LEU A 723 39.37 -8.49 9.67
C LEU A 723 38.77 -9.67 10.42
N ASP A 724 37.48 -9.58 10.75
CA ASP A 724 36.74 -10.56 11.54
C ASP A 724 35.52 -11.07 10.75
N PRO A 725 35.70 -12.06 9.85
CA PRO A 725 34.61 -12.64 9.07
C PRO A 725 33.72 -13.52 9.97
N LEU A 726 32.41 -13.28 9.93
CA LEU A 726 31.41 -13.97 10.74
C LEU A 726 30.32 -14.60 9.86
N LEU A 727 29.72 -15.69 10.34
CA LEU A 727 28.46 -16.19 9.78
C LEU A 727 27.33 -15.19 10.05
N LEU A 728 26.24 -15.24 9.27
CA LEU A 728 25.15 -14.25 9.34
C LEU A 728 24.59 -14.09 10.77
N GLU A 729 24.23 -15.20 11.41
CA GLU A 729 23.68 -15.21 12.77
C GLU A 729 24.67 -14.64 13.80
N GLN A 730 25.95 -15.00 13.68
CA GLN A 730 27.02 -14.50 14.54
C GLN A 730 27.23 -13.00 14.34
N PHE A 731 27.21 -12.54 13.10
CA PHE A 731 27.33 -11.13 12.76
C PHE A 731 26.16 -10.32 13.33
N ASN A 732 24.93 -10.79 13.14
CA ASN A 732 23.74 -10.13 13.68
C ASN A 732 23.77 -10.08 15.21
N SER A 733 24.11 -11.20 15.87
CA SER A 733 24.24 -11.25 17.33
C SER A 733 25.31 -10.29 17.86
N ALA A 734 26.51 -10.28 17.26
CA ALA A 734 27.58 -9.38 17.66
C ALA A 734 27.21 -7.91 17.42
N ARG A 735 26.60 -7.62 16.26
CA ARG A 735 26.13 -6.28 15.89
C ARG A 735 25.10 -5.74 16.88
N ASP A 736 24.09 -6.54 17.20
CA ASP A 736 22.97 -6.13 18.05
C ASP A 736 23.42 -5.95 19.51
N ALA A 737 24.35 -6.77 20.00
CA ALA A 737 24.96 -6.63 21.32
C ALA A 737 25.99 -5.48 21.42
N GLY A 738 26.36 -4.88 20.28
CA GLY A 738 27.46 -3.92 20.19
C GLY A 738 28.86 -4.54 20.32
N ASP A 739 28.98 -5.88 20.26
CA ASP A 739 30.21 -6.66 20.42
C ASP A 739 31.12 -6.65 19.19
N ILE A 740 31.35 -5.46 18.65
CA ILE A 740 32.19 -5.18 17.49
C ILE A 740 32.99 -3.91 17.79
N ASP A 741 34.12 -3.70 17.14
CA ASP A 741 34.76 -2.38 17.12
C ASP A 741 34.14 -1.52 16.00
N MET A 742 34.10 -2.08 14.79
CA MET A 742 33.55 -1.44 13.60
C MET A 742 32.93 -2.48 12.66
N CYS A 743 31.86 -2.12 11.95
CA CYS A 743 31.27 -2.96 10.90
C CYS A 743 30.69 -2.13 9.76
N PHE A 744 30.48 -2.74 8.60
CA PHE A 744 29.68 -2.14 7.53
C PHE A 744 28.20 -2.41 7.78
N THR A 745 27.38 -1.37 7.65
CA THR A 745 25.93 -1.50 7.74
C THR A 745 25.21 -0.40 6.97
N GLY A 746 23.96 -0.64 6.62
CA GLY A 746 23.10 0.33 5.96
C GLY A 746 21.74 0.44 6.64
N MET A 747 21.04 1.50 6.27
CA MET A 747 19.65 1.72 6.64
C MET A 747 18.88 1.99 5.36
N GLN A 748 17.65 1.46 5.27
CA GLN A 748 16.72 1.65 4.15
C GLN A 748 15.33 1.92 4.71
N GLY A 749 14.43 2.45 3.87
CA GLY A 749 13.02 2.62 4.23
C GLY A 749 12.67 3.98 4.84
N ALA A 750 13.62 4.90 4.95
CA ALA A 750 13.29 6.30 5.19
C ALA A 750 12.47 6.86 4.01
N THR A 751 11.46 7.69 4.31
CA THR A 751 10.71 8.41 3.28
C THR A 751 11.62 9.40 2.56
N PHE A 752 11.13 9.98 1.46
CA PHE A 752 11.83 11.05 0.75
C PHE A 752 12.02 12.32 1.60
N GLN A 753 11.49 12.41 2.82
CA GLN A 753 11.65 13.58 3.68
C GLN A 753 12.87 13.45 4.59
N ALA A 754 13.76 14.44 4.51
CA ALA A 754 14.96 14.52 5.35
C ALA A 754 14.65 14.53 6.85
N THR A 755 13.55 15.17 7.26
CA THR A 755 13.11 15.22 8.67
C THR A 755 12.76 13.83 9.22
N PHE A 756 12.13 12.98 8.41
CA PHE A 756 11.84 11.60 8.78
C PHE A 756 13.13 10.79 8.91
N GLY A 757 14.07 10.93 7.95
CA GLY A 757 15.40 10.31 8.04
C GLY A 757 16.17 10.75 9.29
N MET A 758 16.03 12.01 9.73
CA MET A 758 16.60 12.50 10.98
C MET A 758 15.95 11.85 12.22
N GLY A 759 14.64 11.55 12.15
CA GLY A 759 13.94 10.78 13.18
C GLY A 759 14.60 9.43 13.46
N TYR A 760 15.12 8.74 12.44
CA TYR A 760 15.85 7.47 12.62
C TYR A 760 17.14 7.60 13.44
N ILE A 761 17.72 8.79 13.46
CA ILE A 761 19.02 9.04 14.08
C ILE A 761 18.83 9.54 15.51
N PHE A 762 17.90 10.47 15.71
CA PHE A 762 17.76 11.22 16.96
C PHE A 762 16.57 10.80 17.81
N SER A 763 15.59 10.04 17.28
CA SER A 763 14.48 9.53 18.09
C SER A 763 14.93 8.38 18.97
N PRO A 764 14.67 8.39 20.29
CA PRO A 764 14.88 7.22 21.15
C PRO A 764 14.22 5.95 20.61
N THR A 765 13.08 6.09 19.93
CA THR A 765 12.31 4.97 19.40
C THR A 765 12.93 4.33 18.15
N PHE A 766 13.44 5.15 17.23
CA PHE A 766 14.01 4.68 15.95
C PHE A 766 15.54 4.55 15.98
N SER A 767 16.20 5.10 17.00
CA SER A 767 17.64 5.00 17.14
C SER A 767 18.18 3.57 17.27
N SER A 768 17.32 2.57 17.45
CA SER A 768 17.67 1.15 17.33
C SER A 768 18.27 0.80 15.96
N PHE A 769 17.99 1.60 14.92
CA PHE A 769 18.64 1.47 13.61
C PHE A 769 20.07 2.06 13.55
N LEU A 770 20.48 2.86 14.57
CA LEU A 770 21.87 3.23 14.79
C LEU A 770 22.63 2.09 15.44
N ILE A 771 23.10 1.17 14.60
CA ILE A 771 24.07 0.13 14.98
C ILE A 771 25.34 0.77 15.54
N GLY A 772 25.83 0.19 16.64
CA GLY A 772 26.95 0.68 17.44
C GLY A 772 26.49 1.23 18.79
N ARG A 773 27.01 0.71 19.90
CA ARG A 773 26.59 1.10 21.25
C ARG A 773 27.48 2.19 21.87
N GLY A 774 26.96 2.93 22.84
CA GLY A 774 27.73 3.90 23.65
C GLY A 774 27.89 5.30 23.05
N HIS A 775 27.06 5.69 22.08
CA HIS A 775 27.07 7.07 21.52
C HIS A 775 26.06 8.02 22.18
N ASP A 776 25.03 7.49 22.85
CA ASP A 776 23.95 8.23 23.52
C ASP A 776 23.26 9.32 22.67
N VAL A 777 23.33 9.21 21.34
CA VAL A 777 22.78 10.18 20.38
C VAL A 777 21.33 10.59 20.69
N PRO A 778 20.41 9.67 21.03
CA PRO A 778 19.01 10.03 21.26
C PRO A 778 18.79 10.87 22.53
N ASN A 779 19.75 10.87 23.45
CA ASN A 779 19.69 11.63 24.69
C ASN A 779 20.38 12.99 24.58
N LEU A 780 20.98 13.32 23.44
CA LEU A 780 21.62 14.61 23.21
C LEU A 780 20.56 15.69 22.90
N PRO A 781 20.67 16.90 23.47
CA PRO A 781 19.76 17.98 23.15
C PRO A 781 19.92 18.38 21.68
N VAL A 782 18.81 18.37 20.93
CA VAL A 782 18.75 18.91 19.57
C VAL A 782 18.26 20.35 19.63
N THR A 783 19.03 21.28 19.06
CA THR A 783 18.60 22.68 18.88
C THR A 783 18.15 22.86 17.44
N ALA A 784 16.90 23.29 17.24
CA ALA A 784 16.38 23.69 15.94
C ALA A 784 16.20 25.20 15.91
N GLU A 785 16.81 25.87 14.94
CA GLU A 785 16.55 27.28 14.65
C GLU A 785 15.52 27.38 13.53
N LEU A 786 14.33 27.90 13.87
CA LEU A 786 13.27 28.17 12.88
C LEU A 786 13.53 29.54 12.26
N ILE A 787 14.41 29.57 11.26
CA ILE A 787 14.74 30.79 10.53
C ILE A 787 13.53 31.20 9.69
N TYR A 788 13.19 32.49 9.67
CA TYR A 788 12.07 33.06 8.91
C TYR A 788 10.68 32.67 9.38
N LEU A 789 10.49 32.06 10.56
CA LEU A 789 9.15 31.74 11.05
C LEU A 789 8.24 32.98 11.11
N HIS A 790 8.76 34.10 11.61
CA HIS A 790 8.05 35.38 11.59
C HIS A 790 7.66 35.79 10.16
N ASP A 791 8.61 35.80 9.23
CA ASP A 791 8.36 36.24 7.85
C ASP A 791 7.40 35.31 7.10
N LEU A 792 7.48 33.98 7.36
CA LEU A 792 6.56 32.98 6.83
C LEU A 792 5.16 33.17 7.39
N LEU A 793 5.02 33.43 8.68
CA LEU A 793 3.71 33.66 9.30
C LEU A 793 3.12 35.00 8.88
N VAL A 794 3.94 36.05 8.69
CA VAL A 794 3.50 37.32 8.09
C VAL A 794 3.10 37.12 6.64
N GLN A 795 3.83 36.32 5.85
CA GLN A 795 3.44 36.01 4.48
C GLN A 795 2.12 35.22 4.45
N LYS A 796 1.97 34.20 5.30
CA LYS A 796 0.72 33.46 5.51
C LYS A 796 -0.42 34.41 5.90
N GLN A 797 -0.15 35.37 6.79
CA GLN A 797 -1.11 36.42 7.16
C GLN A 797 -1.57 37.27 5.98
N LEU A 798 -0.67 37.56 5.05
CA LEU A 798 -0.95 38.39 3.87
C LEU A 798 -1.68 37.61 2.77
N GLU A 799 -1.28 36.36 2.54
CA GLU A 799 -1.78 35.53 1.44
C GLU A 799 -3.05 34.78 1.82
N GLU A 800 -3.14 34.29 3.06
CA GLU A 800 -4.20 33.42 3.56
C GLU A 800 -4.57 33.76 5.02
N PRO A 801 -5.05 34.99 5.30
CA PRO A 801 -5.29 35.47 6.67
C PRO A 801 -6.23 34.58 7.49
N ASP A 802 -7.18 33.92 6.84
CA ASP A 802 -8.16 33.04 7.49
C ASP A 802 -7.59 31.67 7.87
N LYS A 803 -6.35 31.34 7.46
CA LYS A 803 -5.69 30.06 7.74
C LYS A 803 -4.60 30.16 8.81
N LEU A 804 -4.44 31.31 9.46
CA LEU A 804 -3.57 31.43 10.62
C LEU A 804 -4.18 30.71 11.82
N GLU A 805 -3.43 29.77 12.39
CA GLU A 805 -3.84 29.07 13.59
C GLU A 805 -3.64 29.95 14.83
N GLU A 806 -4.42 29.69 15.90
CA GLU A 806 -4.40 30.50 17.13
C GLU A 806 -2.98 30.64 17.72
N HIS A 807 -2.17 29.58 17.62
CA HIS A 807 -0.80 29.58 18.11
C HIS A 807 0.16 30.38 17.21
N GLU A 808 -0.12 30.48 15.90
CA GLU A 808 0.65 31.30 14.95
C GLU A 808 0.32 32.78 15.13
N ILE A 809 -0.95 33.12 15.38
CA ILE A 809 -1.39 34.48 15.74
C ILE A 809 -0.71 34.91 17.05
N ALA A 810 -0.78 34.06 18.08
CA ALA A 810 -0.14 34.35 19.37
C ALA A 810 1.38 34.50 19.23
N PHE A 811 2.03 33.76 18.32
CA PHE A 811 3.44 33.96 18.00
C PHE A 811 3.66 35.34 17.35
N LEU A 812 2.94 35.68 16.29
CA LEU A 812 3.07 36.98 15.61
C LEU A 812 2.86 38.16 16.59
N GLU A 813 1.84 38.09 17.45
CA GLU A 813 1.57 39.09 18.49
C GLU A 813 2.66 39.19 19.56
N ALA A 814 3.43 38.12 19.78
CA ALA A 814 4.51 38.10 20.76
C ALA A 814 5.85 38.56 20.19
N VAL A 815 6.01 38.54 18.87
CA VAL A 815 7.26 38.92 18.17
C VAL A 815 7.21 40.37 17.65
N ASP A 816 6.02 40.92 17.40
CA ASP A 816 5.74 42.35 17.18
C ASP A 816 5.78 43.14 18.51
#